data_AF-A0A950J1I6-F1
#
_entry.id   AF-A0A950J1I6-F1
#
_cell.length_a   1.000
_cell.length_b   1.000
_cell.length_c   1.000
_cell.angle_alpha   90.00
_cell.angle_beta   90.00
_cell.angle_gamma   90.00
#
_symmetry.space_group_name_H-M   'P 1'
#
loop_
_entity.id
_entity.type
_entity.pdbx_description
1 polymer ?
#
loop_
_entity_poly.entity_id
_entity_poly.type
_entity_poly.pdbx_seq_one_letter_code
_entity_poly.pdbx_strand_id
1 'polypeptide(L)'
;SIGLMGSSNNNANAAAGVNTATVVNASASASTGASSSNKLTLLQAVTGTDSSLDSVNQGSQIKAGGKLQLDAGKQLDVTGSSISAQGNVDLKADSQHFNAAQDVHQTSSSSNTTTAGLYLDASAGANANGKIMANTGASAMIGAGYYVNNSGSSSVNGSTSAVVSQIKAGGNLSRTASNDIVDTGTAISAGGNFKQTAKTITSNAASDSTYSSSSQQSSEGRVGMYAGASATAAVSGGATADASVGGSISTTHDDSQNSRISNKAKVSTITTGGNFSSDSTQGTTLVGTSISSGGNTSLKAASLDYQAAQDTTRTSGSKANAALSLQVNVNAEHVVGGEVSVAAGGGNSQSSSSTAVVGKINSGGKLSISVGNDANFAGTALSSKGDAEVAAGGKVNFAAANSTSQSSTRDGSASFSAGGSTGGGVGNKQTNGMVAVDAAYSQSDSQSTSKTVASVQSGGGITIRSGGDMSLEGSKINGAGNTTLAAGGQLNITAAHDSASTSQIGAGISAGGSGGSSTDQGKLNKEASVSGGLSGEYGQSNKDTANVAAITSGGQLQLSAGKDIKLEGSALKAADTVQLDAGGTVIKEKAVSSSNGFDLSGGATLTLKKKTSTDLPADAASNTPQSNRDKQAALAKEAAEVVNKKKTSGTNSLSNAGSAISDAANQPESSLLDKAKSSKLGQAADKVITKGKELKDKIPVRVGDLQGGGSLQLENSTSVDVSITQGKDKPN
;
A
#
# COMPACT_ATOMS: atom_id res chain seq x y z
N SER A 1 -20.81 -18.67 -23.87
CA SER A 1 -22.17 -18.31 -24.32
C SER A 1 -22.05 -17.60 -25.66
N ILE A 2 -23.06 -17.68 -26.54
CA ILE A 2 -23.11 -16.88 -27.77
C ILE A 2 -24.15 -15.78 -27.50
N GLY A 3 -23.69 -14.54 -27.35
CA GLY A 3 -24.55 -13.38 -27.08
C GLY A 3 -23.83 -12.09 -27.47
N LEU A 4 -24.57 -11.14 -28.04
CA LEU A 4 -24.04 -9.82 -28.39
C LEU A 4 -23.99 -8.96 -27.12
N MET A 5 -22.79 -8.71 -26.59
CA MET A 5 -22.56 -7.81 -25.46
C MET A 5 -21.76 -6.59 -25.93
N GLY A 6 -22.38 -5.41 -25.89
CA GLY A 6 -21.74 -4.12 -26.14
C GLY A 6 -21.29 -3.48 -24.82
N SER A 7 -20.09 -2.93 -24.80
CA SER A 7 -19.56 -2.14 -23.68
C SER A 7 -18.95 -0.84 -24.19
N SER A 8 -19.13 0.26 -23.44
CA SER A 8 -18.62 1.60 -23.76
C SER A 8 -17.94 2.17 -22.52
N ASN A 9 -16.70 2.64 -22.67
CA ASN A 9 -15.97 3.33 -21.62
C ASN A 9 -15.53 4.70 -22.13
N ASN A 10 -16.01 5.77 -21.49
CA ASN A 10 -15.81 7.15 -21.93
C ASN A 10 -15.09 7.94 -20.84
N ASN A 11 -13.95 8.54 -21.16
CA ASN A 11 -13.22 9.44 -20.27
C ASN A 11 -13.25 10.86 -20.85
N ALA A 12 -14.16 11.70 -20.35
CA ALA A 12 -14.26 13.11 -20.75
C ALA A 12 -14.77 13.97 -19.58
N ASN A 13 -14.04 15.06 -19.28
CA ASN A 13 -14.51 16.12 -18.38
C ASN A 13 -15.32 17.15 -19.20
N ALA A 14 -16.48 16.75 -19.73
CA ALA A 14 -17.53 17.62 -20.27
C ALA A 14 -18.79 16.78 -20.61
N ALA A 15 -19.98 17.35 -20.37
CA ALA A 15 -21.28 16.71 -20.47
C ALA A 15 -21.54 16.01 -21.83
N ALA A 16 -21.88 14.72 -21.80
CA ALA A 16 -22.38 13.98 -22.96
C ALA A 16 -23.80 13.46 -22.66
N GLY A 17 -24.79 13.98 -23.39
CA GLY A 17 -26.15 13.46 -23.40
C GLY A 17 -26.29 12.28 -24.36
N VAL A 18 -26.90 11.20 -23.90
CA VAL A 18 -27.18 9.99 -24.70
C VAL A 18 -28.58 10.13 -25.30
N ASN A 19 -28.72 10.07 -26.63
CA ASN A 19 -30.02 9.87 -27.27
C ASN A 19 -30.07 8.44 -27.86
N THR A 20 -31.05 7.67 -27.42
CA THR A 20 -31.24 6.25 -27.72
C THR A 20 -31.98 6.06 -29.05
N ALA A 21 -31.25 5.76 -30.13
CA ALA A 21 -31.79 5.09 -31.33
C ALA A 21 -30.65 4.50 -32.20
N THR A 22 -30.44 3.19 -32.06
CA THR A 22 -29.97 2.20 -33.07
C THR A 22 -28.77 2.46 -33.99
N VAL A 23 -27.99 3.52 -33.85
CA VAL A 23 -26.63 3.63 -34.41
C VAL A 23 -25.75 4.33 -33.37
N VAL A 24 -24.64 3.70 -32.99
CA VAL A 24 -23.67 4.25 -32.03
C VAL A 24 -23.00 5.47 -32.65
N ASN A 25 -23.63 6.64 -32.55
CA ASN A 25 -23.05 7.91 -32.97
C ASN A 25 -22.62 8.68 -31.71
N ALA A 26 -21.41 8.42 -31.25
CA ALA A 26 -20.81 9.14 -30.13
C ALA A 26 -20.16 10.43 -30.66
N SER A 27 -20.88 11.56 -30.61
CA SER A 27 -20.28 12.88 -30.88
C SER A 27 -19.70 13.45 -29.58
N ALA A 28 -18.41 13.27 -29.35
CA ALA A 28 -17.69 13.93 -28.27
C ALA A 28 -17.08 15.24 -28.80
N SER A 29 -17.48 16.38 -28.25
CA SER A 29 -16.78 17.66 -28.43
C SER A 29 -15.47 17.60 -27.63
N ALA A 30 -14.34 17.62 -28.34
CA ALA A 30 -13.02 17.37 -27.76
C ALA A 30 -12.53 18.54 -26.89
N SER A 31 -12.39 18.31 -25.60
CA SER A 31 -11.38 18.97 -24.77
C SER A 31 -10.10 18.11 -24.74
N THR A 32 -8.97 18.72 -24.42
CA THR A 32 -7.64 18.10 -24.39
C THR A 32 -7.63 16.79 -23.59
N GLY A 33 -7.32 15.66 -24.23
CA GLY A 33 -7.17 14.36 -23.57
C GLY A 33 -8.43 13.47 -23.50
N ALA A 34 -9.51 13.79 -24.22
CA ALA A 34 -10.72 12.95 -24.26
C ALA A 34 -10.50 11.65 -25.06
N SER A 35 -10.93 10.51 -24.52
CA SER A 35 -10.90 9.19 -25.19
C SER A 35 -12.17 8.38 -24.91
N SER A 36 -12.69 7.69 -25.93
CA SER A 36 -13.80 6.76 -25.89
C SER A 36 -13.35 5.41 -26.47
N SER A 37 -13.65 4.30 -25.79
CA SER A 37 -13.39 2.95 -26.29
C SER A 37 -14.67 2.14 -26.21
N ASN A 38 -15.09 1.58 -27.35
CA ASN A 38 -16.30 0.78 -27.49
C ASN A 38 -15.94 -0.61 -27.99
N LYS A 39 -16.48 -1.67 -27.37
CA LYS A 39 -16.24 -3.07 -27.79
C LYS A 39 -17.57 -3.79 -27.99
N LEU A 40 -17.70 -4.47 -29.13
CA LEU A 40 -18.77 -5.42 -29.42
C LEU A 40 -18.21 -6.85 -29.38
N THR A 41 -18.58 -7.62 -28.37
CA THR A 41 -18.12 -9.01 -28.21
C THR A 41 -18.95 -9.94 -29.08
N LEU A 42 -18.27 -10.72 -29.95
CA LEU A 42 -18.90 -11.69 -30.86
C LEU A 42 -18.82 -13.11 -30.32
N LEU A 43 -17.71 -13.44 -29.63
CA LEU A 43 -17.46 -14.72 -29.01
C LEU A 43 -16.94 -14.52 -27.59
N GLN A 44 -17.51 -15.27 -26.64
CA GLN A 44 -17.06 -15.29 -25.26
C GLN A 44 -17.06 -16.74 -24.74
N ALA A 45 -15.88 -17.22 -24.37
CA ALA A 45 -15.69 -18.47 -23.64
C ALA A 45 -15.26 -18.14 -22.22
N VAL A 46 -16.04 -18.56 -21.23
CA VAL A 46 -15.74 -18.42 -19.80
C VAL A 46 -15.58 -19.82 -19.23
N THR A 47 -14.44 -20.11 -18.62
CA THR A 47 -14.19 -21.34 -17.87
C THR A 47 -13.78 -20.95 -16.46
N GLY A 48 -14.42 -21.52 -15.44
CA GLY A 48 -14.13 -21.13 -14.07
C GLY A 48 -14.66 -22.12 -13.04
N THR A 49 -14.32 -21.86 -11.80
CA THR A 49 -14.79 -22.61 -10.63
C THR A 49 -15.02 -21.62 -9.50
N ASP A 50 -16.20 -21.71 -8.90
CA ASP A 50 -16.55 -21.00 -7.69
C ASP A 50 -16.70 -22.03 -6.56
N SER A 51 -16.08 -21.77 -5.43
CA SER A 51 -16.19 -22.58 -4.22
C SER A 51 -16.46 -21.67 -3.03
N SER A 52 -17.35 -22.11 -2.13
CA SER A 52 -17.63 -21.43 -0.87
C SER A 52 -17.41 -22.41 0.27
N LEU A 53 -16.77 -21.94 1.33
CA LEU A 53 -16.66 -22.63 2.60
C LEU A 53 -17.26 -21.74 3.68
N ASP A 54 -18.29 -22.27 4.34
CA ASP A 54 -18.92 -21.68 5.50
C ASP A 54 -18.77 -22.64 6.68
N SER A 55 -18.13 -22.16 7.75
CA SER A 55 -18.05 -22.85 9.02
C SER A 55 -18.56 -21.91 10.10
N VAL A 56 -19.69 -22.26 10.71
CA VAL A 56 -20.34 -21.46 11.76
C VAL A 56 -20.40 -22.24 13.06
N ASN A 57 -20.02 -21.59 14.16
CA ASN A 57 -20.09 -22.14 15.49
C ASN A 57 -21.42 -21.79 16.12
N GLN A 58 -22.16 -22.83 16.53
CA GLN A 58 -23.38 -22.67 17.31
C GLN A 58 -23.05 -22.84 18.79
N GLY A 59 -22.98 -21.71 19.50
CA GLY A 59 -22.70 -21.69 20.94
C GLY A 59 -23.79 -22.36 21.78
N SER A 60 -23.39 -23.08 22.82
CA SER A 60 -24.33 -23.62 23.81
C SER A 60 -24.86 -22.53 24.74
N GLN A 61 -26.07 -22.71 25.27
CA GLN A 61 -26.68 -21.76 26.20
C GLN A 61 -27.10 -22.43 27.50
N ILE A 62 -26.57 -21.93 28.63
CA ILE A 62 -27.05 -22.28 29.97
C ILE A 62 -27.87 -21.10 30.48
N LYS A 63 -29.16 -21.31 30.76
CA LYS A 63 -30.08 -20.26 31.19
C LYS A 63 -30.82 -20.66 32.47
N ALA A 64 -30.89 -19.76 33.44
CA ALA A 64 -31.72 -19.92 34.63
C ALA A 64 -32.69 -18.74 34.81
N GLY A 65 -33.96 -19.03 35.14
CA GLY A 65 -34.94 -18.01 35.49
C GLY A 65 -34.71 -17.36 36.86
N GLY A 66 -33.93 -18.02 37.73
CA GLY A 66 -33.58 -17.53 39.07
C GLY A 66 -32.06 -17.39 39.23
N LYS A 67 -31.51 -17.91 40.32
CA LYS A 67 -30.06 -17.98 40.55
C LYS A 67 -29.44 -19.15 39.75
N LEU A 68 -28.29 -18.93 39.14
CA LEU A 68 -27.46 -19.97 38.52
C LEU A 68 -26.18 -20.16 39.33
N GLN A 69 -25.85 -21.40 39.67
CA GLN A 69 -24.59 -21.78 40.31
C GLN A 69 -23.92 -22.88 39.50
N LEU A 70 -22.66 -22.68 39.11
CA LEU A 70 -21.82 -23.67 38.45
C LEU A 70 -20.56 -23.89 39.30
N ASP A 71 -20.38 -25.09 39.84
CA ASP A 71 -19.16 -25.52 40.54
C ASP A 71 -18.53 -26.69 39.76
N ALA A 72 -17.42 -26.43 39.07
CA ALA A 72 -16.75 -27.39 38.20
C ALA A 72 -15.59 -28.15 38.87
N GLY A 73 -15.27 -27.82 40.14
CA GLY A 73 -14.11 -28.35 40.86
C GLY A 73 -12.78 -27.86 40.26
N LYS A 74 -12.38 -28.40 39.10
CA LYS A 74 -11.09 -28.11 38.44
C LYS A 74 -11.19 -26.97 37.44
N GLN A 75 -11.93 -27.14 36.36
CA GLN A 75 -11.90 -26.20 35.23
C GLN A 75 -13.29 -25.97 34.65
N LEU A 76 -13.60 -24.71 34.39
CA LEU A 76 -14.80 -24.28 33.69
C LEU A 76 -14.39 -23.63 32.36
N ASP A 77 -14.61 -24.32 31.25
CA ASP A 77 -14.33 -23.83 29.90
C ASP A 77 -15.62 -23.47 29.17
N VAL A 78 -15.67 -22.25 28.63
CA VAL A 78 -16.79 -21.75 27.84
C VAL A 78 -16.24 -21.14 26.57
N THR A 79 -16.48 -21.78 25.44
CA THR A 79 -15.98 -21.31 24.14
C THR A 79 -17.14 -20.92 23.23
N GLY A 80 -17.19 -19.64 22.82
CA GLY A 80 -18.25 -19.06 21.98
C GLY A 80 -19.68 -19.31 22.48
N SER A 81 -19.85 -19.51 23.79
CA SER A 81 -21.09 -19.97 24.40
C SER A 81 -21.59 -18.98 25.48
N SER A 82 -22.86 -19.10 25.88
CA SER A 82 -23.47 -18.16 26.81
C SER A 82 -23.91 -18.80 28.13
N ILE A 83 -23.56 -18.17 29.25
CA ILE A 83 -24.08 -18.44 30.59
C ILE A 83 -24.97 -17.27 31.00
N SER A 84 -26.23 -17.52 31.36
CA SER A 84 -27.12 -16.43 31.77
C SER A 84 -28.10 -16.80 32.87
N ALA A 85 -28.43 -15.83 33.73
CA ALA A 85 -29.48 -15.94 34.72
C ALA A 85 -30.23 -14.62 34.90
N GLN A 86 -31.54 -14.65 35.19
CA GLN A 86 -32.27 -13.43 35.56
C GLN A 86 -31.92 -12.98 36.99
N GLY A 87 -31.55 -13.91 37.87
CA GLY A 87 -31.03 -13.62 39.20
C GLY A 87 -29.50 -13.54 39.21
N ASN A 88 -28.90 -14.05 40.28
CA ASN A 88 -27.45 -14.06 40.44
C ASN A 88 -26.79 -15.19 39.65
N VAL A 89 -25.53 -15.00 39.24
CA VAL A 89 -24.67 -16.04 38.66
C VAL A 89 -23.45 -16.22 39.55
N ASP A 90 -23.23 -17.42 40.07
CA ASP A 90 -22.03 -17.79 40.82
C ASP A 90 -21.26 -18.88 40.07
N LEU A 91 -20.00 -18.60 39.71
CA LEU A 91 -19.12 -19.51 39.00
C LEU A 91 -17.91 -19.86 39.88
N LYS A 92 -17.68 -21.15 40.09
CA LYS A 92 -16.58 -21.67 40.91
C LYS A 92 -15.84 -22.81 40.20
N ALA A 93 -14.52 -22.72 40.20
CA ALA A 93 -13.59 -23.74 39.68
C ALA A 93 -12.19 -23.41 40.20
N ASP A 94 -11.19 -24.27 39.97
CA ASP A 94 -9.80 -23.83 40.14
C ASP A 94 -9.39 -22.87 39.02
N SER A 95 -9.78 -23.15 37.78
CA SER A 95 -9.49 -22.33 36.59
C SER A 95 -10.76 -22.06 35.79
N GLN A 96 -10.93 -20.85 35.25
CA GLN A 96 -12.11 -20.48 34.46
C GLN A 96 -11.71 -19.80 33.15
N HIS A 97 -11.94 -20.44 32.00
CA HIS A 97 -11.57 -19.91 30.69
C HIS A 97 -12.80 -19.64 29.83
N PHE A 98 -12.89 -18.42 29.34
CA PHE A 98 -13.96 -17.94 28.47
C PHE A 98 -13.36 -17.53 27.13
N ASN A 99 -13.32 -18.49 26.20
CA ASN A 99 -12.63 -18.35 24.93
C ASN A 99 -13.58 -17.94 23.80
N ALA A 100 -13.02 -17.31 22.75
CA ALA A 100 -13.76 -17.07 21.52
C ALA A 100 -13.63 -18.27 20.57
N ALA A 101 -14.73 -18.73 19.99
CA ALA A 101 -14.72 -19.59 18.80
C ALA A 101 -14.49 -18.74 17.53
N GLN A 102 -14.31 -19.39 16.38
CA GLN A 102 -14.03 -18.70 15.12
C GLN A 102 -14.94 -19.21 14.00
N ASP A 103 -15.83 -18.35 13.52
CA ASP A 103 -16.59 -18.60 12.30
C ASP A 103 -15.72 -18.27 11.10
N VAL A 104 -15.81 -19.07 10.04
CA VAL A 104 -15.03 -18.91 8.81
C VAL A 104 -15.99 -18.80 7.64
N HIS A 105 -15.86 -17.74 6.87
CA HIS A 105 -16.47 -17.61 5.54
C HIS A 105 -15.35 -17.42 4.53
N GLN A 106 -15.32 -18.23 3.48
CA GLN A 106 -14.35 -18.11 2.40
C GLN A 106 -15.03 -18.36 1.07
N THR A 107 -14.77 -17.47 0.12
CA THR A 107 -15.14 -17.64 -1.29
C THR A 107 -13.88 -17.66 -2.13
N SER A 108 -13.77 -18.67 -2.99
CA SER A 108 -12.69 -18.81 -3.95
C SER A 108 -13.29 -18.86 -5.34
N SER A 109 -12.89 -17.94 -6.20
CA SER A 109 -13.33 -17.85 -7.58
C SER A 109 -12.13 -17.88 -8.50
N SER A 110 -12.18 -18.72 -9.53
CA SER A 110 -11.24 -18.72 -10.64
C SER A 110 -12.04 -18.58 -11.92
N SER A 111 -11.69 -17.63 -12.78
CA SER A 111 -12.31 -17.43 -14.08
C SER A 111 -11.24 -17.18 -15.12
N ASN A 112 -11.39 -17.80 -16.28
CA ASN A 112 -10.60 -17.54 -17.46
C ASN A 112 -11.56 -17.24 -18.59
N THR A 113 -11.54 -15.98 -19.05
CA THR A 113 -12.44 -15.46 -20.07
C THR A 113 -11.65 -15.16 -21.33
N THR A 114 -12.01 -15.83 -22.43
CA THR A 114 -11.51 -15.51 -23.77
C THR A 114 -12.63 -14.82 -24.55
N THR A 115 -12.42 -13.56 -24.91
CA THR A 115 -13.32 -12.80 -25.78
C THR A 115 -12.69 -12.52 -27.13
N ALA A 116 -13.51 -12.53 -28.17
CA ALA A 116 -13.15 -12.03 -29.48
C ALA A 116 -14.30 -11.18 -30.03
N GLY A 117 -13.98 -10.08 -30.70
CA GLY A 117 -15.02 -9.15 -31.14
C GLY A 117 -14.50 -8.00 -31.99
N LEU A 118 -15.39 -7.03 -32.19
CA LEU A 118 -15.09 -5.77 -32.84
C LEU A 118 -14.83 -4.69 -31.80
N TYR A 119 -13.96 -3.74 -32.08
CA TYR A 119 -13.78 -2.54 -31.27
C TYR A 119 -13.90 -1.29 -32.12
N LEU A 120 -14.25 -0.18 -31.47
CA LEU A 120 -14.28 1.18 -32.00
C LEU A 120 -13.75 2.12 -30.92
N ASP A 121 -12.50 2.54 -31.07
CA ASP A 121 -11.80 3.53 -30.26
C ASP A 121 -11.90 4.92 -30.91
N ALA A 122 -11.99 5.95 -30.09
CA ALA A 122 -11.87 7.35 -30.51
C ALA A 122 -11.03 8.09 -29.47
N SER A 123 -9.89 8.66 -29.86
CA SER A 123 -9.00 9.39 -28.95
C SER A 123 -8.57 10.72 -29.56
N ALA A 124 -8.57 11.78 -28.75
CA ALA A 124 -8.04 13.09 -29.11
C ALA A 124 -6.66 13.31 -28.46
N GLY A 125 -5.60 13.25 -29.27
CA GLY A 125 -4.22 13.45 -28.81
C GLY A 125 -3.80 14.92 -28.83
N ALA A 126 -3.39 15.45 -27.67
CA ALA A 126 -2.62 16.68 -27.54
C ALA A 126 -1.26 16.33 -26.90
N ASN A 127 -0.21 16.21 -27.71
CA ASN A 127 1.15 16.08 -27.20
C ASN A 127 1.59 17.43 -26.62
N ALA A 128 1.43 17.63 -25.31
CA ALA A 128 1.87 18.84 -24.62
C ALA A 128 2.42 18.55 -23.23
N ASN A 129 3.69 18.13 -23.15
CA ASN A 129 4.53 18.35 -21.98
C ASN A 129 5.93 18.79 -22.45
N GLY A 130 6.16 20.09 -22.53
CA GLY A 130 7.44 20.68 -22.93
C GLY A 130 7.28 21.98 -23.72
N LYS A 131 7.39 23.10 -23.03
CA LYS A 131 7.35 24.45 -23.60
C LYS A 131 8.52 24.62 -24.58
N ILE A 132 8.28 24.58 -25.90
CA ILE A 132 9.02 25.30 -26.98
C ILE A 132 8.36 25.01 -28.35
N MET A 133 7.81 26.10 -28.93
CA MET A 133 7.47 26.37 -30.34
C MET A 133 6.36 25.57 -31.06
N ALA A 134 5.18 26.17 -31.01
CA ALA A 134 4.23 26.49 -32.08
C ALA A 134 4.18 25.62 -33.37
N ASN A 135 2.95 25.13 -33.60
CA ASN A 135 2.31 24.86 -34.89
C ASN A 135 2.64 23.53 -35.59
N THR A 136 2.03 22.43 -35.14
CA THR A 136 1.29 21.42 -35.96
C THR A 136 0.97 20.17 -35.12
N GLY A 137 -0.31 19.73 -35.11
CA GLY A 137 -0.69 18.35 -34.81
C GLY A 137 -1.53 18.10 -33.55
N ALA A 138 -2.78 18.58 -33.53
CA ALA A 138 -3.81 17.91 -32.75
C ALA A 138 -4.32 16.73 -33.60
N SER A 139 -4.11 15.48 -33.17
CA SER A 139 -4.53 14.29 -33.90
C SER A 139 -5.74 13.66 -33.22
N ALA A 140 -6.90 13.69 -33.88
CA ALA A 140 -8.04 12.87 -33.50
C ALA A 140 -7.96 11.55 -34.27
N MET A 141 -7.92 10.43 -33.54
CA MET A 141 -7.86 9.09 -34.11
C MET A 141 -9.14 8.35 -33.78
N ILE A 142 -9.85 7.86 -34.80
CA ILE A 142 -11.00 6.97 -34.66
C ILE A 142 -10.57 5.60 -35.21
N GLY A 143 -10.31 4.64 -34.33
CA GLY A 143 -9.89 3.28 -34.66
C GLY A 143 -11.04 2.28 -34.62
N ALA A 144 -11.22 1.43 -35.63
CA ALA A 144 -12.14 0.30 -35.58
C ALA A 144 -11.42 -0.99 -36.01
N GLY A 145 -11.68 -2.11 -35.35
CA GLY A 145 -10.98 -3.35 -35.68
C GLY A 145 -11.49 -4.57 -34.96
N TYR A 146 -10.70 -5.63 -35.02
CA TYR A 146 -10.90 -6.88 -34.30
C TYR A 146 -9.98 -6.95 -33.08
N TYR A 147 -10.47 -7.55 -32.02
CA TYR A 147 -9.63 -7.85 -30.86
C TYR A 147 -9.86 -9.28 -30.37
N VAL A 148 -8.84 -9.84 -29.74
CA VAL A 148 -8.90 -11.06 -28.94
C VAL A 148 -8.30 -10.72 -27.58
N ASN A 149 -9.01 -11.03 -26.52
CA ASN A 149 -8.54 -10.84 -25.16
C ASN A 149 -8.69 -12.13 -24.37
N ASN A 150 -7.63 -12.57 -23.71
CA ASN A 150 -7.68 -13.62 -22.71
C ASN A 150 -7.37 -13.00 -21.35
N SER A 151 -8.34 -13.07 -20.44
CA SER A 151 -8.20 -12.56 -19.08
C SER A 151 -8.50 -13.68 -18.07
N GLY A 152 -7.47 -14.02 -17.31
CA GLY A 152 -7.55 -14.91 -16.15
C GLY A 152 -7.63 -14.11 -14.87
N SER A 153 -8.57 -14.45 -14.00
CA SER A 153 -8.67 -13.92 -12.65
C SER A 153 -8.82 -15.06 -11.66
N SER A 154 -8.04 -15.02 -10.59
CA SER A 154 -8.28 -15.85 -9.40
C SER A 154 -8.35 -14.94 -8.19
N SER A 155 -9.35 -15.17 -7.35
CA SER A 155 -9.54 -14.41 -6.12
C SER A 155 -9.99 -15.33 -5.00
N VAL A 156 -9.35 -15.17 -3.85
CA VAL A 156 -9.78 -15.77 -2.59
C VAL A 156 -10.12 -14.62 -1.66
N ASN A 157 -11.36 -14.57 -1.21
CA ASN A 157 -11.82 -13.61 -0.21
C ASN A 157 -12.35 -14.41 0.97
N GLY A 158 -11.83 -14.14 2.17
CA GLY A 158 -12.35 -14.78 3.37
C GLY A 158 -12.29 -13.89 4.59
N SER A 159 -13.07 -14.28 5.58
CA SER A 159 -13.14 -13.64 6.88
C SER A 159 -13.24 -14.68 7.97
N THR A 160 -12.60 -14.44 9.10
CA THR A 160 -12.80 -15.18 10.34
C THR A 160 -13.40 -14.25 11.39
N SER A 161 -14.54 -14.59 11.95
CA SER A 161 -15.22 -13.79 12.97
C SER A 161 -15.12 -14.48 14.32
N ALA A 162 -14.62 -13.78 15.33
CA ALA A 162 -14.55 -14.26 16.70
C ALA A 162 -15.95 -14.31 17.33
N VAL A 163 -16.44 -15.51 17.63
CA VAL A 163 -17.67 -15.74 18.39
C VAL A 163 -17.29 -15.80 19.87
N VAL A 164 -17.53 -14.70 20.58
CA VAL A 164 -17.07 -14.53 21.97
C VAL A 164 -18.04 -15.16 22.96
N SER A 165 -17.49 -15.67 24.07
CA SER A 165 -18.30 -16.15 25.19
C SER A 165 -19.02 -15.01 25.90
N GLN A 166 -20.18 -15.31 26.49
CA GLN A 166 -21.04 -14.34 27.15
C GLN A 166 -21.43 -14.80 28.55
N ILE A 167 -21.38 -13.88 29.53
CA ILE A 167 -21.86 -14.11 30.90
C ILE A 167 -22.83 -13.00 31.27
N LYS A 168 -24.08 -13.35 31.61
CA LYS A 168 -25.12 -12.37 31.96
C LYS A 168 -25.82 -12.72 33.26
N ALA A 169 -25.77 -11.82 34.24
CA ALA A 169 -26.57 -11.89 35.45
C ALA A 169 -27.54 -10.71 35.51
N GLY A 170 -28.84 -10.95 35.72
CA GLY A 170 -29.78 -9.86 36.02
C GLY A 170 -29.57 -9.28 37.43
N GLY A 171 -29.06 -10.10 38.36
CA GLY A 171 -28.59 -9.68 39.68
C GLY A 171 -27.07 -9.55 39.75
N ASN A 172 -26.47 -10.08 40.82
CA ASN A 172 -25.04 -10.07 41.03
C ASN A 172 -24.33 -11.19 40.24
N LEU A 173 -23.10 -10.93 39.80
CA LEU A 173 -22.20 -11.93 39.22
C LEU A 173 -21.02 -12.15 40.17
N SER A 174 -20.69 -13.41 40.46
CA SER A 174 -19.52 -13.79 41.24
C SER A 174 -18.69 -14.84 40.50
N ARG A 175 -17.38 -14.60 40.36
CA ARG A 175 -16.41 -15.58 39.84
C ARG A 175 -15.36 -15.86 40.91
N THR A 176 -15.23 -17.11 41.31
CA THR A 176 -14.20 -17.54 42.25
C THR A 176 -13.35 -18.63 41.62
N ALA A 177 -12.09 -18.31 41.35
CA ALA A 177 -11.09 -19.24 40.85
C ALA A 177 -9.96 -19.41 41.87
N SER A 178 -9.53 -20.64 42.15
CA SER A 178 -8.37 -20.89 43.03
C SER A 178 -7.04 -20.57 42.34
N ASN A 179 -7.01 -20.57 41.01
CA ASN A 179 -5.84 -20.39 40.17
C ASN A 179 -6.02 -19.23 39.19
N ASP A 180 -6.71 -19.41 38.06
CA ASP A 180 -6.77 -18.40 37.01
C ASP A 180 -8.19 -18.13 36.47
N ILE A 181 -8.33 -16.93 35.93
CA ILE A 181 -9.44 -16.47 35.13
C ILE A 181 -8.87 -15.98 33.81
N VAL A 182 -9.36 -16.52 32.70
CA VAL A 182 -8.97 -16.09 31.34
C VAL A 182 -10.20 -15.74 30.54
N ASP A 183 -10.26 -14.51 30.04
CA ASP A 183 -11.33 -13.99 29.18
C ASP A 183 -10.73 -13.61 27.82
N THR A 184 -11.27 -14.11 26.71
CA THR A 184 -10.83 -13.76 25.35
C THR A 184 -11.99 -13.15 24.59
N GLY A 185 -11.99 -11.82 24.48
CA GLY A 185 -13.08 -11.03 23.88
C GLY A 185 -14.44 -11.15 24.59
N THR A 186 -14.46 -11.69 25.81
CA THR A 186 -15.69 -12.08 26.52
C THR A 186 -16.59 -10.88 26.83
N ALA A 187 -17.89 -11.03 26.65
CA ALA A 187 -18.89 -10.04 27.04
C ALA A 187 -19.53 -10.41 28.38
N ILE A 188 -19.34 -9.56 29.38
CA ILE A 188 -19.77 -9.79 30.76
C ILE A 188 -20.73 -8.67 31.18
N SER A 189 -21.92 -9.05 31.65
CA SER A 189 -22.93 -8.11 32.13
C SER A 189 -23.55 -8.56 33.46
N ALA A 190 -23.61 -7.66 34.43
CA ALA A 190 -24.31 -7.85 35.69
C ALA A 190 -25.26 -6.68 35.96
N GLY A 191 -26.53 -6.94 36.26
CA GLY A 191 -27.47 -5.88 36.67
C GLY A 191 -27.14 -5.30 38.04
N GLY A 192 -26.58 -6.11 38.93
CA GLY A 192 -26.08 -5.73 40.25
C GLY A 192 -24.56 -5.57 40.30
N ASN A 193 -23.96 -6.09 41.37
CA ASN A 193 -22.51 -6.08 41.58
C ASN A 193 -21.83 -7.21 40.80
N PHE A 194 -20.59 -6.98 40.37
CA PHE A 194 -19.72 -8.03 39.87
C PHE A 194 -18.49 -8.16 40.77
N LYS A 195 -18.25 -9.36 41.28
CA LYS A 195 -17.04 -9.71 42.03
C LYS A 195 -16.28 -10.83 41.32
N GLN A 196 -14.97 -10.70 41.20
CA GLN A 196 -14.11 -11.79 40.77
C GLN A 196 -12.86 -11.93 41.65
N THR A 197 -12.43 -13.18 41.87
CA THR A 197 -11.23 -13.50 42.64
C THR A 197 -10.46 -14.64 42.00
N ALA A 198 -9.15 -14.48 41.83
CA ALA A 198 -8.22 -15.50 41.32
C ALA A 198 -6.78 -15.27 41.81
N LYS A 199 -5.85 -16.14 41.47
CA LYS A 199 -4.42 -15.77 41.55
C LYS A 199 -4.05 -14.86 40.39
N THR A 200 -4.42 -15.26 39.17
CA THR A 200 -4.19 -14.48 37.96
C THR A 200 -5.50 -14.20 37.22
N ILE A 201 -5.62 -12.99 36.67
CA ILE A 201 -6.78 -12.57 35.87
C ILE A 201 -6.24 -12.04 34.55
N THR A 202 -6.60 -12.67 33.45
CA THR A 202 -6.15 -12.29 32.12
C THR A 202 -7.35 -12.02 31.22
N SER A 203 -7.38 -10.84 30.62
CA SER A 203 -8.40 -10.46 29.64
C SER A 203 -7.71 -10.11 28.32
N ASN A 204 -7.74 -11.05 27.38
CA ASN A 204 -7.19 -10.90 26.05
C ASN A 204 -8.24 -10.35 25.07
N ALA A 205 -7.78 -9.69 24.02
CA ALA A 205 -8.62 -9.39 22.87
C ALA A 205 -8.73 -10.64 21.97
N ALA A 206 -9.94 -10.99 21.56
CA ALA A 206 -10.14 -11.85 20.40
C ALA A 206 -9.88 -11.04 19.12
N SER A 207 -10.01 -11.65 17.94
CA SER A 207 -9.85 -10.90 16.69
C SER A 207 -10.72 -11.39 15.55
N ASP A 208 -11.26 -10.43 14.79
CA ASP A 208 -11.89 -10.67 13.51
C ASP A 208 -10.86 -10.43 12.41
N SER A 209 -10.63 -11.42 11.55
CA SER A 209 -9.69 -11.31 10.43
C SER A 209 -10.43 -11.26 9.11
N THR A 210 -9.90 -10.52 8.15
CA THR A 210 -10.33 -10.54 6.76
C THR A 210 -9.08 -10.66 5.90
N TYR A 211 -9.08 -11.62 4.99
CA TYR A 211 -8.00 -11.82 4.04
C TYR A 211 -8.55 -11.81 2.62
N SER A 212 -7.82 -11.19 1.71
CA SER A 212 -8.09 -11.29 0.29
C SER A 212 -6.80 -11.51 -0.48
N SER A 213 -6.84 -12.34 -1.49
CA SER A 213 -5.76 -12.55 -2.43
C SER A 213 -6.34 -12.56 -3.82
N SER A 214 -5.82 -11.75 -4.74
CA SER A 214 -6.26 -11.66 -6.12
C SER A 214 -5.07 -11.72 -7.05
N SER A 215 -5.13 -12.59 -8.05
CA SER A 215 -4.21 -12.63 -9.18
C SER A 215 -4.98 -12.36 -10.46
N GLN A 216 -4.56 -11.36 -11.22
CA GLN A 216 -5.15 -10.98 -12.50
C GLN A 216 -4.08 -11.08 -13.58
N GLN A 217 -4.43 -11.76 -14.66
CA GLN A 217 -3.62 -11.89 -15.86
C GLN A 217 -4.48 -11.48 -17.05
N SER A 218 -3.99 -10.57 -17.88
CA SER A 218 -4.69 -10.16 -19.10
C SER A 218 -3.71 -10.16 -20.26
N SER A 219 -4.13 -10.74 -21.38
CA SER A 219 -3.40 -10.71 -22.64
C SER A 219 -4.36 -10.28 -23.75
N GLU A 220 -4.14 -9.11 -24.32
CA GLU A 220 -4.98 -8.59 -25.40
C GLU A 220 -4.17 -8.46 -26.68
N GLY A 221 -4.73 -8.91 -27.79
CA GLY A 221 -4.25 -8.65 -29.15
C GLY A 221 -5.31 -7.87 -29.93
N ARG A 222 -4.92 -6.81 -30.62
CA ARG A 222 -5.79 -6.03 -31.50
C ARG A 222 -5.22 -5.96 -32.91
N VAL A 223 -6.11 -5.99 -33.90
CA VAL A 223 -5.82 -5.69 -35.29
C VAL A 223 -6.94 -4.79 -35.81
N GLY A 224 -6.63 -3.59 -36.25
CA GLY A 224 -7.67 -2.67 -36.71
C GLY A 224 -7.19 -1.66 -37.72
N MET A 225 -8.12 -0.83 -38.14
CA MET A 225 -7.87 0.34 -38.95
C MET A 225 -8.19 1.59 -38.13
N TYR A 226 -7.55 2.71 -38.39
CA TYR A 226 -7.89 3.98 -37.77
C TYR A 226 -7.92 5.10 -38.78
N ALA A 227 -8.86 6.02 -38.63
CA ALA A 227 -8.90 7.28 -39.34
C ALA A 227 -8.27 8.35 -38.44
N GLY A 228 -7.13 8.88 -38.86
CA GLY A 228 -6.46 10.00 -38.20
C GLY A 228 -6.74 11.28 -38.98
N ALA A 229 -7.37 12.28 -38.35
CA ALA A 229 -7.43 13.64 -38.88
C ALA A 229 -6.21 14.41 -38.40
N SER A 230 -5.25 14.66 -39.29
CA SER A 230 -4.13 15.56 -39.03
C SER A 230 -4.42 16.93 -39.61
N ALA A 231 -5.30 17.74 -39.00
CA ALA A 231 -5.47 19.13 -39.41
C ALA A 231 -6.12 20.03 -38.35
N THR A 232 -5.53 21.22 -38.18
CA THR A 232 -6.15 22.39 -37.58
C THR A 232 -7.45 22.73 -38.33
N ALA A 233 -8.61 22.41 -37.76
CA ALA A 233 -9.91 22.79 -38.32
C ALA A 233 -10.44 24.07 -37.65
N ALA A 234 -10.20 25.22 -38.28
CA ALA A 234 -11.09 26.36 -38.14
C ALA A 234 -12.20 26.22 -39.21
N VAL A 235 -13.44 26.15 -38.74
CA VAL A 235 -14.63 25.87 -39.54
C VAL A 235 -14.99 27.10 -40.39
N SER A 236 -14.59 27.11 -41.66
CA SER A 236 -15.31 27.77 -42.78
C SER A 236 -14.50 27.71 -44.09
N GLY A 237 -15.01 26.95 -45.07
CA GLY A 237 -14.58 27.04 -46.47
C GLY A 237 -13.53 26.02 -46.93
N GLY A 238 -13.97 25.05 -47.75
CA GLY A 238 -13.12 24.31 -48.71
C GLY A 238 -12.09 23.34 -48.13
N ALA A 239 -12.53 22.16 -47.67
CA ALA A 239 -11.65 21.13 -47.11
C ALA A 239 -10.90 20.34 -48.21
N THR A 240 -9.59 20.58 -48.34
CA THR A 240 -8.63 19.59 -48.85
C THR A 240 -7.51 19.46 -47.82
N ALA A 241 -7.65 18.56 -46.85
CA ALA A 241 -6.65 18.41 -45.79
C ALA A 241 -6.64 17.00 -45.16
N ASP A 242 -5.69 16.19 -45.62
CA ASP A 242 -4.95 15.15 -44.87
C ASP A 242 -5.75 14.26 -43.90
N ALA A 243 -6.81 13.62 -44.40
CA ALA A 243 -7.41 12.46 -43.73
C ALA A 243 -6.55 11.23 -44.04
N SER A 244 -5.91 10.64 -43.02
CA SER A 244 -5.18 9.39 -43.16
C SER A 244 -6.01 8.23 -42.63
N VAL A 245 -5.98 7.09 -43.33
CA VAL A 245 -6.49 5.81 -42.84
C VAL A 245 -5.29 4.92 -42.59
N GLY A 246 -5.16 4.30 -41.43
CA GLY A 246 -4.04 3.44 -41.08
C GLY A 246 -4.47 2.07 -40.61
N GLY A 247 -3.56 1.10 -40.61
CA GLY A 247 -3.71 -0.19 -39.97
C GLY A 247 -2.88 -0.25 -38.68
N SER A 248 -3.38 -0.92 -37.64
CA SER A 248 -2.67 -1.12 -36.38
C SER A 248 -2.73 -2.58 -35.93
N ILE A 249 -1.65 -3.05 -35.31
CA ILE A 249 -1.52 -4.32 -34.61
C ILE A 249 -0.95 -4.00 -33.22
N SER A 250 -1.55 -4.53 -32.17
CA SER A 250 -1.00 -4.36 -30.82
C SER A 250 -1.21 -5.59 -29.97
N THR A 251 -0.30 -5.83 -29.02
CA THR A 251 -0.41 -6.86 -28.00
C THR A 251 -0.02 -6.30 -26.64
N THR A 252 -0.84 -6.51 -25.62
CA THR A 252 -0.54 -6.14 -24.23
C THR A 252 -0.65 -7.36 -23.33
N HIS A 253 0.19 -7.42 -22.30
CA HIS A 253 0.18 -8.42 -21.26
C HIS A 253 0.34 -7.74 -19.90
N ASP A 254 -0.56 -8.03 -18.97
CA ASP A 254 -0.57 -7.48 -17.62
C ASP A 254 -0.73 -8.63 -16.62
N ASP A 255 0.15 -8.71 -15.62
CA ASP A 255 0.10 -9.60 -14.47
C ASP A 255 0.10 -8.77 -13.19
N SER A 256 -0.88 -9.00 -12.32
CA SER A 256 -1.02 -8.28 -11.05
C SER A 256 -1.45 -9.24 -9.96
N GLN A 257 -0.65 -9.33 -8.90
CA GLN A 257 -0.98 -10.08 -7.69
C GLN A 257 -1.11 -9.11 -6.52
N ASN A 258 -2.14 -9.30 -5.71
CA ASN A 258 -2.40 -8.48 -4.54
C ASN A 258 -2.91 -9.35 -3.40
N SER A 259 -2.30 -9.24 -2.22
CA SER A 259 -2.74 -9.89 -1.00
C SER A 259 -2.97 -8.84 0.08
N ARG A 260 -4.05 -8.99 0.85
CA ARG A 260 -4.38 -8.13 1.98
C ARG A 260 -4.84 -8.99 3.15
N ILE A 261 -4.35 -8.70 4.34
CA ILE A 261 -4.81 -9.30 5.59
C ILE A 261 -5.08 -8.17 6.58
N SER A 262 -6.27 -8.14 7.15
CA SER A 262 -6.71 -7.17 8.15
C SER A 262 -7.18 -7.91 9.38
N ASN A 263 -6.69 -7.54 10.57
CA ASN A 263 -7.14 -8.08 11.84
C ASN A 263 -7.72 -6.95 12.70
N LYS A 264 -8.91 -7.14 13.24
CA LYS A 264 -9.60 -6.19 14.12
C LYS A 264 -9.71 -6.77 15.51
N ALA A 265 -9.21 -6.06 16.51
CA ALA A 265 -9.24 -6.49 17.90
C ALA A 265 -10.66 -6.43 18.47
N LYS A 266 -11.13 -7.56 19.00
CA LYS A 266 -12.41 -7.70 19.70
C LYS A 266 -12.15 -7.88 21.19
N VAL A 267 -12.09 -6.75 21.88
CA VAL A 267 -11.73 -6.65 23.29
C VAL A 267 -12.85 -7.13 24.21
N SER A 268 -12.48 -7.57 25.42
CA SER A 268 -13.47 -7.96 26.42
C SER A 268 -14.23 -6.75 26.96
N THR A 269 -15.50 -6.94 27.29
CA THR A 269 -16.37 -5.89 27.83
C THR A 269 -17.00 -6.34 29.14
N ILE A 270 -16.95 -5.48 30.16
CA ILE A 270 -17.50 -5.74 31.49
C ILE A 270 -18.42 -4.57 31.84
N THR A 271 -19.71 -4.84 32.00
CA THR A 271 -20.72 -3.83 32.36
C THR A 271 -21.47 -4.26 33.61
N THR A 272 -21.48 -3.41 34.63
CA THR A 272 -22.14 -3.70 35.91
C THR A 272 -23.04 -2.56 36.32
N GLY A 273 -24.28 -2.83 36.73
CA GLY A 273 -25.18 -1.79 37.25
C GLY A 273 -24.77 -1.27 38.63
N GLY A 274 -24.18 -2.15 39.45
CA GLY A 274 -23.63 -1.83 40.77
C GLY A 274 -22.11 -1.68 40.77
N ASN A 275 -21.49 -2.15 41.85
CA ASN A 275 -20.04 -2.11 42.05
C ASN A 275 -19.32 -3.20 41.24
N PHE A 276 -18.14 -2.88 40.72
CA PHE A 276 -17.18 -3.84 40.19
C PHE A 276 -16.04 -4.05 41.20
N SER A 277 -15.72 -5.29 41.52
CA SER A 277 -14.61 -5.67 42.40
C SER A 277 -13.82 -6.82 41.79
N SER A 278 -12.53 -6.61 41.56
CA SER A 278 -11.61 -7.62 41.05
C SER A 278 -10.44 -7.75 42.00
N ASP A 279 -10.17 -8.97 42.47
CA ASP A 279 -9.07 -9.26 43.38
C ASP A 279 -8.20 -10.38 42.82
N SER A 280 -6.93 -10.07 42.55
CA SER A 280 -5.92 -11.05 42.14
C SER A 280 -4.76 -11.06 43.13
N THR A 281 -4.37 -12.24 43.58
CA THR A 281 -3.24 -12.37 44.52
C THR A 281 -1.87 -12.34 43.82
N GLN A 282 -1.85 -12.44 42.48
CA GLN A 282 -0.68 -12.29 41.62
C GLN A 282 -0.95 -11.23 40.53
N GLY A 283 -0.90 -11.58 39.25
CA GLY A 283 -1.01 -10.61 38.15
C GLY A 283 -2.43 -10.42 37.62
N THR A 284 -2.75 -9.19 37.21
CA THR A 284 -3.87 -8.87 36.33
C THR A 284 -3.36 -8.31 35.01
N THR A 285 -3.73 -8.92 33.88
CA THR A 285 -3.45 -8.41 32.53
C THR A 285 -4.75 -8.11 31.81
N LEU A 286 -4.88 -6.92 31.25
CA LEU A 286 -6.06 -6.48 30.50
C LEU A 286 -5.60 -5.93 29.15
N VAL A 287 -6.14 -6.44 28.05
CA VAL A 287 -5.73 -6.05 26.68
C VAL A 287 -6.91 -5.39 25.98
N GLY A 288 -6.89 -4.06 25.93
CA GLY A 288 -7.95 -3.24 25.36
C GLY A 288 -9.31 -3.36 26.06
N THR A 289 -9.38 -4.08 27.18
CA THR A 289 -10.62 -4.36 27.93
C THR A 289 -11.38 -3.09 28.27
N SER A 290 -12.70 -3.17 28.29
CA SER A 290 -13.57 -2.05 28.67
C SER A 290 -14.39 -2.41 29.90
N ILE A 291 -14.18 -1.71 31.00
CA ILE A 291 -14.90 -1.88 32.27
C ILE A 291 -15.80 -0.67 32.50
N SER A 292 -17.08 -0.91 32.81
CA SER A 292 -18.04 0.14 33.15
C SER A 292 -18.90 -0.30 34.33
N SER A 293 -18.85 0.43 35.44
CA SER A 293 -19.67 0.18 36.62
C SER A 293 -20.58 1.36 36.94
N GLY A 294 -21.84 1.11 37.28
CA GLY A 294 -22.77 2.14 37.77
C GLY A 294 -22.44 2.63 39.17
N GLY A 295 -21.81 1.78 39.99
CA GLY A 295 -21.25 2.11 41.31
C GLY A 295 -19.73 2.24 41.29
N ASN A 296 -19.11 1.90 42.41
CA ASN A 296 -17.66 1.95 42.60
C ASN A 296 -16.95 0.86 41.80
N THR A 297 -15.71 1.16 41.38
CA THR A 297 -14.80 0.19 40.74
C THR A 297 -13.60 -0.02 41.65
N SER A 298 -13.36 -1.27 42.06
CA SER A 298 -12.18 -1.67 42.83
C SER A 298 -11.40 -2.73 42.07
N LEU A 299 -10.10 -2.50 41.82
CA LEU A 299 -9.19 -3.48 41.23
C LEU A 299 -7.99 -3.65 42.16
N LYS A 300 -7.78 -4.87 42.64
CA LYS A 300 -6.64 -5.26 43.47
C LYS A 300 -5.80 -6.33 42.76
N ALA A 301 -4.50 -6.13 42.75
CA ALA A 301 -3.55 -7.08 42.16
C ALA A 301 -2.19 -7.04 42.86
N ALA A 302 -1.37 -8.08 42.75
CA ALA A 302 0.05 -7.94 43.02
C ALA A 302 0.74 -7.17 41.91
N SER A 303 0.37 -7.35 40.64
CA SER A 303 0.83 -6.52 39.51
C SER A 303 -0.31 -6.27 38.53
N LEU A 304 -0.31 -5.09 37.89
CA LEU A 304 -1.32 -4.73 36.89
C LEU A 304 -0.64 -4.33 35.59
N ASP A 305 -1.08 -4.94 34.50
CA ASP A 305 -0.65 -4.59 33.16
C ASP A 305 -1.86 -4.37 32.24
N TYR A 306 -2.12 -3.10 31.92
CA TYR A 306 -3.21 -2.70 31.04
C TYR A 306 -2.65 -2.28 29.69
N GLN A 307 -2.69 -3.21 28.73
CA GLN A 307 -2.16 -3.03 27.39
C GLN A 307 -3.25 -2.56 26.42
N ALA A 308 -2.83 -1.90 25.35
CA ALA A 308 -3.71 -1.67 24.20
C ALA A 308 -3.76 -2.92 23.32
N ALA A 309 -4.95 -3.30 22.86
CA ALA A 309 -5.08 -4.25 21.76
C ALA A 309 -4.65 -3.56 20.45
N GLN A 310 -4.55 -4.30 19.34
CA GLN A 310 -4.09 -3.74 18.06
C GLN A 310 -4.95 -4.21 16.89
N ASP A 311 -5.47 -3.24 16.14
CA ASP A 311 -6.00 -3.45 14.80
C ASP A 311 -4.84 -3.43 13.82
N THR A 312 -4.69 -4.44 12.96
CA THR A 312 -3.59 -4.48 11.98
C THR A 312 -4.12 -4.62 10.56
N THR A 313 -3.40 -4.07 9.59
CA THR A 313 -3.64 -4.33 8.17
C THR A 313 -2.31 -4.47 7.46
N ARG A 314 -2.16 -5.49 6.62
CA ARG A 314 -1.00 -5.69 5.75
C ARG A 314 -1.49 -5.87 4.33
N THR A 315 -0.87 -5.18 3.38
CA THR A 315 -1.13 -5.32 1.95
C THR A 315 0.20 -5.55 1.23
N SER A 316 0.25 -6.49 0.30
CA SER A 316 1.35 -6.70 -0.62
C SER A 316 0.84 -6.79 -2.04
N GLY A 317 1.51 -6.10 -2.97
CA GLY A 317 1.19 -6.10 -4.38
C GLY A 317 2.44 -6.31 -5.22
N SER A 318 2.30 -7.04 -6.33
CA SER A 318 3.30 -7.14 -7.38
C SER A 318 2.63 -7.00 -8.73
N LYS A 319 3.25 -6.24 -9.63
CA LYS A 319 2.76 -6.00 -10.98
C LYS A 319 3.87 -6.25 -11.97
N ALA A 320 3.52 -6.77 -13.14
CA ALA A 320 4.37 -6.87 -14.30
C ALA A 320 3.52 -6.58 -15.54
N ASN A 321 4.02 -5.75 -16.44
CA ASN A 321 3.32 -5.41 -17.68
C ASN A 321 4.28 -5.42 -18.86
N ALA A 322 3.77 -5.79 -20.02
CA ALA A 322 4.49 -5.78 -21.29
C ALA A 322 3.54 -5.37 -22.42
N ALA A 323 3.99 -4.54 -23.33
CA ALA A 323 3.20 -4.06 -24.46
C ALA A 323 4.05 -3.97 -25.73
N LEU A 324 3.42 -4.24 -26.86
CA LEU A 324 3.96 -4.06 -28.22
C LEU A 324 2.84 -3.45 -29.08
N SER A 325 3.14 -2.39 -29.81
CA SER A 325 2.23 -1.83 -30.81
C SER A 325 2.95 -1.52 -32.11
N LEU A 326 2.24 -1.68 -33.22
CA LEU A 326 2.65 -1.37 -34.58
C LEU A 326 1.49 -0.65 -35.26
N GLN A 327 1.75 0.51 -35.85
CA GLN A 327 0.78 1.36 -36.53
C GLN A 327 1.37 1.75 -37.90
N VAL A 328 0.54 1.83 -38.93
CA VAL A 328 0.91 2.22 -40.30
C VAL A 328 -0.19 3.13 -40.85
N ASN A 329 0.13 4.35 -41.24
CA ASN A 329 -0.82 5.29 -41.85
C ASN A 329 -0.68 5.29 -43.37
N VAL A 330 -1.80 5.35 -44.10
CA VAL A 330 -1.86 5.57 -45.55
C VAL A 330 -2.84 6.70 -45.90
N ASN A 331 -2.58 7.43 -46.98
CA ASN A 331 -3.55 8.35 -47.60
C ASN A 331 -3.98 7.79 -48.97
N ALA A 332 -4.80 8.53 -49.73
CA ALA A 332 -5.39 8.07 -50.99
C ALA A 332 -4.36 7.63 -52.06
N GLU A 333 -3.09 8.01 -51.92
CA GLU A 333 -2.06 7.82 -52.95
C GLU A 333 -0.75 7.21 -52.40
N HIS A 334 -0.44 7.29 -51.10
CA HIS A 334 0.86 6.89 -50.51
C HIS A 334 0.79 6.47 -49.01
N VAL A 335 1.83 5.79 -48.50
CA VAL A 335 2.04 5.55 -47.05
C VAL A 335 2.46 6.87 -46.39
N VAL A 336 1.71 7.32 -45.39
CA VAL A 336 1.90 8.61 -44.70
C VAL A 336 2.42 8.50 -43.27
N GLY A 337 2.83 7.32 -42.84
CA GLY A 337 3.50 7.16 -41.55
C GLY A 337 3.43 5.76 -40.97
N GLY A 338 4.02 5.57 -39.81
CA GLY A 338 3.90 4.38 -39.00
C GLY A 338 4.67 4.53 -37.69
N GLU A 339 4.29 3.76 -36.67
CA GLU A 339 4.91 3.78 -35.34
C GLU A 339 5.04 2.34 -34.82
N VAL A 340 6.17 2.02 -34.21
CA VAL A 340 6.42 0.80 -33.46
C VAL A 340 6.73 1.19 -32.03
N SER A 341 6.08 0.60 -31.04
CA SER A 341 6.43 0.79 -29.63
C SER A 341 6.50 -0.54 -28.88
N VAL A 342 7.43 -0.62 -27.93
CA VAL A 342 7.61 -1.75 -27.01
C VAL A 342 7.78 -1.17 -25.61
N ALA A 343 7.06 -1.69 -24.63
CA ALA A 343 7.19 -1.28 -23.24
C ALA A 343 7.17 -2.49 -22.32
N ALA A 344 7.93 -2.43 -21.24
CA ALA A 344 7.88 -3.39 -20.14
C ALA A 344 7.99 -2.63 -18.82
N GLY A 345 7.28 -3.10 -17.80
CA GLY A 345 7.32 -2.52 -16.47
C GLY A 345 7.03 -3.55 -15.40
N GLY A 346 7.38 -3.21 -14.17
CA GLY A 346 7.06 -4.00 -13.01
C GLY A 346 7.18 -3.18 -11.74
N GLY A 347 6.44 -3.58 -10.72
CA GLY A 347 6.42 -2.87 -9.46
C GLY A 347 6.04 -3.76 -8.30
N ASN A 348 6.56 -3.43 -7.12
CA ASN A 348 6.24 -4.08 -5.86
C ASN A 348 5.80 -3.03 -4.86
N SER A 349 4.71 -3.30 -4.15
CA SER A 349 4.22 -2.45 -3.08
C SER A 349 3.95 -3.28 -1.83
N GLN A 350 4.32 -2.75 -0.68
CA GLN A 350 4.03 -3.34 0.62
C GLN A 350 3.58 -2.24 1.55
N SER A 351 2.49 -2.46 2.26
CA SER A 351 2.05 -1.56 3.33
C SER A 351 1.62 -2.35 4.55
N SER A 352 1.92 -1.81 5.73
CA SER A 352 1.47 -2.37 6.99
C SER A 352 1.09 -1.27 7.96
N SER A 353 -0.07 -1.37 8.58
CA SER A 353 -0.52 -0.49 9.64
C SER A 353 -0.91 -1.26 10.89
N SER A 354 -0.76 -0.60 12.03
CA SER A 354 -1.29 -1.02 13.32
C SER A 354 -1.92 0.18 14.02
N THR A 355 -3.11 0.02 14.57
CA THR A 355 -3.81 1.03 15.35
C THR A 355 -4.08 0.49 16.74
N ALA A 356 -3.65 1.24 17.76
CA ALA A 356 -3.89 0.88 19.15
C ALA A 356 -5.39 0.99 19.49
N VAL A 357 -5.93 -0.07 20.07
CA VAL A 357 -7.28 -0.14 20.65
C VAL A 357 -7.12 -0.16 22.16
N VAL A 358 -7.21 1.03 22.76
CA VAL A 358 -6.90 1.25 24.18
C VAL A 358 -8.03 0.79 25.10
N GLY A 359 -7.66 0.33 26.30
CA GLY A 359 -8.61 -0.06 27.33
C GLY A 359 -9.25 1.13 28.04
N LYS A 360 -10.37 0.88 28.74
CA LYS A 360 -11.05 1.90 29.54
C LYS A 360 -11.65 1.37 30.83
N ILE A 361 -11.72 2.22 31.84
CA ILE A 361 -12.45 1.99 33.09
C ILE A 361 -13.33 3.21 33.36
N ASN A 362 -14.65 3.01 33.42
CA ASN A 362 -15.62 4.03 33.81
C ASN A 362 -16.30 3.64 35.11
N SER A 363 -16.11 4.44 36.15
CA SER A 363 -16.76 4.28 37.45
C SER A 363 -17.86 5.31 37.64
N GLY A 364 -19.09 4.87 37.91
CA GLY A 364 -20.19 5.72 38.31
C GLY A 364 -20.07 6.26 39.74
N GLY A 365 -19.20 5.65 40.56
CA GLY A 365 -18.82 6.09 41.90
C GLY A 365 -17.32 6.38 41.99
N LYS A 366 -16.65 5.90 43.03
CA LYS A 366 -15.19 5.96 43.21
C LYS A 366 -14.48 4.87 42.39
N LEU A 367 -13.40 5.26 41.72
CA LEU A 367 -12.42 4.34 41.12
C LEU A 367 -11.25 4.14 42.08
N SER A 368 -10.92 2.89 42.40
CA SER A 368 -9.78 2.50 43.24
C SER A 368 -9.01 1.35 42.60
N ILE A 369 -7.74 1.59 42.28
CA ILE A 369 -6.80 0.59 41.79
C ILE A 369 -5.67 0.48 42.80
N SER A 370 -5.45 -0.70 43.36
CA SER A 370 -4.41 -0.96 44.36
C SER A 370 -3.56 -2.14 43.95
N VAL A 371 -2.27 -1.90 43.78
CA VAL A 371 -1.32 -2.87 43.22
C VAL A 371 -0.13 -3.03 44.17
N GLY A 372 0.28 -4.27 44.44
CA GLY A 372 1.41 -4.56 45.33
C GLY A 372 2.77 -4.13 44.76
N ASN A 373 2.97 -4.38 43.46
CA ASN A 373 4.19 -4.11 42.70
C ASN A 373 3.89 -3.00 41.68
N ASP A 374 4.13 -3.24 40.38
CA ASP A 374 4.01 -2.25 39.33
C ASP A 374 2.60 -2.22 38.70
N ALA A 375 2.16 -1.02 38.31
CA ALA A 375 0.95 -0.77 37.56
C ALA A 375 1.26 -0.06 36.24
N ASN A 376 0.98 -0.72 35.11
CA ASN A 376 1.21 -0.21 33.76
C ASN A 376 -0.11 0.06 33.04
N PHE A 377 -0.18 1.18 32.33
CA PHE A 377 -1.33 1.62 31.54
C PHE A 377 -0.85 2.15 30.19
N ALA A 378 -1.19 1.45 29.10
CA ALA A 378 -0.86 1.87 27.74
C ALA A 378 -2.08 2.53 27.08
N GLY A 379 -2.05 3.86 26.98
CA GLY A 379 -3.12 4.67 26.39
C GLY A 379 -4.48 4.58 27.11
N THR A 380 -4.52 3.93 28.28
CA THR A 380 -5.76 3.61 28.98
C THR A 380 -6.51 4.87 29.43
N ALA A 381 -7.83 4.85 29.28
CA ALA A 381 -8.72 5.88 29.83
C ALA A 381 -9.34 5.45 31.16
N LEU A 382 -9.08 6.18 32.22
CA LEU A 382 -9.65 5.99 33.55
C LEU A 382 -10.60 7.15 33.85
N SER A 383 -11.86 6.86 34.15
CA SER A 383 -12.88 7.86 34.44
C SER A 383 -13.67 7.49 35.68
N SER A 384 -13.92 8.47 36.54
CA SER A 384 -14.65 8.32 37.79
C SER A 384 -15.59 9.51 37.97
N LYS A 385 -16.84 9.27 38.40
CA LYS A 385 -17.74 10.37 38.82
C LYS A 385 -17.45 10.83 40.25
N GLY A 386 -16.95 9.95 41.11
CA GLY A 386 -16.39 10.29 42.40
C GLY A 386 -14.88 10.48 42.30
N ASP A 387 -14.13 10.15 43.34
CA ASP A 387 -12.67 10.19 43.33
C ASP A 387 -12.06 9.10 42.44
N ALA A 388 -10.84 9.34 41.94
CA ALA A 388 -10.04 8.34 41.24
C ALA A 388 -8.72 8.12 41.97
N GLU A 389 -8.44 6.88 42.36
CA GLU A 389 -7.24 6.49 43.09
C GLU A 389 -6.51 5.35 42.37
N VAL A 390 -5.21 5.54 42.15
CA VAL A 390 -4.28 4.51 41.66
C VAL A 390 -3.10 4.45 42.62
N ALA A 391 -2.89 3.32 43.27
CA ALA A 391 -1.79 3.13 44.20
C ALA A 391 -1.02 1.86 43.86
N ALA A 392 0.29 1.98 43.69
CA ALA A 392 1.19 0.86 43.44
C ALA A 392 2.35 0.86 44.45
N GLY A 393 2.67 -0.29 45.05
CA GLY A 393 3.84 -0.40 45.94
C GLY A 393 5.17 -0.32 45.17
N GLY A 394 5.16 -0.66 43.89
CA GLY A 394 6.23 -0.43 42.93
C GLY A 394 5.97 0.81 42.06
N LYS A 395 6.27 0.71 40.77
CA LYS A 395 6.17 1.78 39.78
C LYS A 395 4.74 2.00 39.29
N VAL A 396 4.43 3.22 38.88
CA VAL A 396 3.22 3.54 38.09
C VAL A 396 3.64 4.10 36.75
N ASN A 397 3.20 3.48 35.66
CA ASN A 397 3.53 3.93 34.31
C ASN A 397 2.27 4.16 33.48
N PHE A 398 2.06 5.39 33.05
CA PHE A 398 1.07 5.77 32.04
C PHE A 398 1.81 6.05 30.74
N ALA A 399 1.97 5.02 29.91
CA ALA A 399 2.62 5.10 28.61
C ALA A 399 1.59 5.43 27.51
N ALA A 400 2.03 6.04 26.42
CA ALA A 400 1.18 6.19 25.25
C ALA A 400 1.14 4.88 24.43
N ALA A 401 -0.04 4.55 23.89
CA ALA A 401 -0.20 3.41 23.00
C ALA A 401 0.13 3.80 21.55
N ASN A 402 0.99 3.02 20.89
CA ASN A 402 1.50 3.35 19.55
C ASN A 402 0.57 2.85 18.45
N SER A 403 0.30 3.71 17.47
CA SER A 403 -0.26 3.35 16.16
C SER A 403 0.80 3.62 15.10
N THR A 404 1.09 2.64 14.24
CA THR A 404 2.14 2.72 13.23
C THR A 404 1.58 2.56 11.83
N SER A 405 2.13 3.25 10.83
CA SER A 405 1.86 2.98 9.42
C SER A 405 3.17 2.96 8.65
N GLN A 406 3.32 1.99 7.76
CA GLN A 406 4.51 1.80 6.93
C GLN A 406 4.07 1.50 5.49
N SER A 407 4.75 2.08 4.50
CA SER A 407 4.55 1.78 3.09
C SER A 407 5.89 1.83 2.35
N SER A 408 6.13 0.86 1.49
CA SER A 408 7.30 0.73 0.63
C SER A 408 6.84 0.40 -0.78
N THR A 409 7.25 1.21 -1.77
CA THR A 409 7.01 0.96 -3.20
C THR A 409 8.33 0.95 -3.95
N ARG A 410 8.43 0.06 -4.94
CA ARG A 410 9.57 -0.09 -5.83
C ARG A 410 9.04 -0.35 -7.23
N ASP A 411 9.28 0.58 -8.15
CA ASP A 411 8.78 0.50 -9.51
C ASP A 411 9.94 0.62 -10.51
N GLY A 412 9.82 -0.09 -11.62
CA GLY A 412 10.78 -0.06 -12.72
C GLY A 412 10.07 -0.16 -14.06
N SER A 413 10.50 0.63 -15.03
CA SER A 413 9.94 0.61 -16.39
C SER A 413 11.01 0.83 -17.45
N ALA A 414 10.77 0.28 -18.64
CA ALA A 414 11.56 0.48 -19.83
C ALA A 414 10.66 0.53 -21.06
N SER A 415 10.89 1.48 -21.96
CA SER A 415 10.15 1.60 -23.22
C SER A 415 11.06 2.01 -24.39
N PHE A 416 10.67 1.58 -25.57
CA PHE A 416 11.22 1.97 -26.86
C PHE A 416 10.05 2.33 -27.78
N SER A 417 10.13 3.45 -28.48
CA SER A 417 9.19 3.79 -29.55
C SER A 417 9.95 4.36 -30.76
N ALA A 418 9.46 4.08 -31.95
CA ALA A 418 10.00 4.59 -33.20
C ALA A 418 8.85 4.80 -34.16
N GLY A 419 8.63 6.01 -34.65
CA GLY A 419 7.60 6.30 -35.61
C GLY A 419 7.96 7.42 -36.56
N GLY A 420 7.28 7.50 -37.69
CA GLY A 420 7.39 8.60 -38.62
C GLY A 420 6.07 8.89 -39.29
N SER A 421 5.92 10.08 -39.82
CA SER A 421 4.76 10.53 -40.58
C SER A 421 5.20 11.35 -41.79
N THR A 422 4.40 11.38 -42.83
CA THR A 422 4.54 12.32 -43.94
C THR A 422 3.22 13.05 -44.12
N GLY A 423 3.19 14.34 -43.82
CA GLY A 423 2.00 15.19 -43.97
C GLY A 423 2.23 16.31 -44.98
N GLY A 424 1.17 16.81 -45.60
CA GLY A 424 1.22 18.02 -46.42
C GLY A 424 0.51 17.89 -47.77
N GLY A 425 -0.19 18.97 -48.15
CA GLY A 425 -1.06 19.01 -49.33
C GLY A 425 -0.31 18.93 -50.67
N VAL A 426 -1.07 18.82 -51.76
CA VAL A 426 -0.59 18.78 -53.16
C VAL A 426 0.23 20.05 -53.47
N GLY A 427 1.53 20.03 -53.16
CA GLY A 427 2.45 21.16 -53.29
C GLY A 427 3.55 21.22 -52.22
N ASN A 428 3.27 20.81 -50.98
CA ASN A 428 4.22 20.89 -49.87
C ASN A 428 4.31 19.57 -49.11
N LYS A 429 5.37 18.78 -49.33
CA LYS A 429 5.59 17.49 -48.64
C LYS A 429 6.38 17.71 -47.35
N GLN A 430 5.83 17.31 -46.20
CA GLN A 430 6.53 17.22 -44.90
C GLN A 430 6.72 15.75 -44.52
N THR A 431 7.87 15.39 -43.96
CA THR A 431 8.18 14.05 -43.46
C THR A 431 8.82 14.19 -42.09
N ASN A 432 8.24 13.64 -41.05
CA ASN A 432 8.75 13.66 -39.68
C ASN A 432 9.05 12.23 -39.23
N GLY A 433 10.12 12.02 -38.48
CA GLY A 433 10.49 10.78 -37.82
C GLY A 433 10.79 11.05 -36.36
N MET A 434 10.58 10.07 -35.50
CA MET A 434 10.85 10.10 -34.07
C MET A 434 11.29 8.72 -33.59
N VAL A 435 12.28 8.67 -32.71
CA VAL A 435 12.68 7.48 -31.96
C VAL A 435 12.85 7.90 -30.52
N ALA A 436 12.32 7.15 -29.56
CA ALA A 436 12.49 7.37 -28.12
C ALA A 436 12.83 6.06 -27.41
N VAL A 437 13.66 6.17 -26.37
CA VAL A 437 13.99 5.10 -25.42
C VAL A 437 13.90 5.72 -24.03
N ASP A 438 13.20 5.06 -23.11
CA ASP A 438 13.07 5.50 -21.73
C ASP A 438 13.31 4.33 -20.78
N ALA A 439 13.95 4.60 -19.66
CA ALA A 439 14.08 3.68 -18.53
C ALA A 439 13.97 4.46 -17.23
N ALA A 440 13.17 3.97 -16.29
CA ALA A 440 12.97 4.61 -15.00
C ALA A 440 12.96 3.59 -13.86
N TYR A 441 13.45 4.04 -12.71
CA TYR A 441 13.37 3.33 -11.44
C TYR A 441 12.95 4.31 -10.35
N SER A 442 12.02 3.90 -9.50
CA SER A 442 11.63 4.68 -8.33
C SER A 442 11.44 3.78 -7.10
N GLN A 443 11.85 4.30 -5.95
CA GLN A 443 11.63 3.72 -4.63
C GLN A 443 11.06 4.78 -3.71
N SER A 444 10.06 4.42 -2.92
CA SER A 444 9.50 5.29 -1.89
C SER A 444 9.17 4.50 -0.63
N ASP A 445 9.81 4.88 0.47
CA ASP A 445 9.59 4.32 1.80
C ASP A 445 8.99 5.40 2.70
N SER A 446 7.96 5.04 3.47
CA SER A 446 7.32 5.92 4.43
C SER A 446 6.98 5.17 5.71
N GLN A 447 7.15 5.82 6.85
CA GLN A 447 6.82 5.32 8.17
C GLN A 447 6.24 6.44 9.01
N SER A 448 5.18 6.17 9.75
CA SER A 448 4.67 7.07 10.78
C SER A 448 4.30 6.31 12.04
N THR A 449 4.45 6.98 13.18
CA THR A 449 3.99 6.53 14.50
C THR A 449 3.21 7.66 15.14
N SER A 450 1.97 7.40 15.54
CA SER A 450 1.18 8.32 16.37
C SER A 450 0.83 7.66 17.69
N LYS A 451 0.82 8.46 18.76
CA LYS A 451 0.69 8.00 20.14
C LYS A 451 -0.67 8.38 20.71
N THR A 452 -1.44 7.38 21.13
CA THR A 452 -2.67 7.55 21.90
C THR A 452 -2.32 7.61 23.39
N VAL A 453 -2.38 8.80 23.98
CA VAL A 453 -1.97 9.04 25.37
C VAL A 453 -3.00 8.52 26.37
N ALA A 454 -2.53 8.17 27.57
CA ALA A 454 -3.41 7.79 28.67
C ALA A 454 -4.19 8.99 29.24
N SER A 455 -5.35 8.73 29.84
CA SER A 455 -6.15 9.77 30.49
C SER A 455 -6.74 9.33 31.83
N VAL A 456 -6.79 10.24 32.79
CA VAL A 456 -7.43 10.06 34.10
C VAL A 456 -8.35 11.23 34.39
N GLN A 457 -9.65 10.97 34.45
CA GLN A 457 -10.69 11.96 34.73
C GLN A 457 -11.42 11.60 36.03
N SER A 458 -11.65 12.59 36.87
CA SER A 458 -12.41 12.44 38.11
C SER A 458 -13.39 13.58 38.29
N GLY A 459 -14.63 13.25 38.71
CA GLY A 459 -15.61 14.22 39.19
C GLY A 459 -15.34 14.68 40.62
N GLY A 460 -14.46 13.98 41.34
CA GLY A 460 -13.87 14.39 42.61
C GLY A 460 -12.36 14.65 42.49
N GLY A 461 -11.60 14.25 43.51
CA GLY A 461 -10.15 14.33 43.50
C GLY A 461 -9.49 13.20 42.70
N ILE A 462 -8.21 13.39 42.36
CA ILE A 462 -7.34 12.35 41.77
C ILE A 462 -6.16 12.12 42.71
N THR A 463 -5.86 10.86 43.00
CA THR A 463 -4.64 10.48 43.73
C THR A 463 -3.95 9.34 43.01
N ILE A 464 -2.72 9.57 42.57
CA ILE A 464 -1.86 8.55 42.00
C ILE A 464 -0.63 8.43 42.90
N ARG A 465 -0.36 7.22 43.40
CA ARG A 465 0.74 6.91 44.32
C ARG A 465 1.58 5.77 43.76
N SER A 466 2.89 5.95 43.81
CA SER A 466 3.87 4.92 43.47
C SER A 466 4.86 4.81 44.63
N GLY A 467 5.17 3.60 45.09
CA GLY A 467 6.28 3.38 46.03
C GLY A 467 7.65 3.46 45.34
N GLY A 468 7.69 3.28 44.02
CA GLY A 468 8.85 3.48 43.17
C GLY A 468 8.74 4.74 42.30
N ASP A 469 9.19 4.64 41.05
CA ASP A 469 9.12 5.72 40.07
C ASP A 469 7.72 5.82 39.44
N MET A 470 7.31 7.05 39.14
CA MET A 470 6.09 7.34 38.37
C MET A 470 6.45 7.95 37.02
N SER A 471 5.88 7.43 35.93
CA SER A 471 6.09 7.90 34.57
C SER A 471 4.77 8.20 33.88
N LEU A 472 4.67 9.37 33.23
CA LEU A 472 3.48 9.86 32.54
C LEU A 472 3.87 10.41 31.17
N GLU A 473 3.66 9.62 30.12
CA GLU A 473 3.96 10.00 28.74
C GLU A 473 2.72 10.62 28.08
N GLY A 474 2.77 11.92 27.78
CA GLY A 474 1.69 12.70 27.16
C GLY A 474 0.35 12.68 27.91
N SER A 475 0.34 12.18 29.15
CA SER A 475 -0.88 11.81 29.87
C SER A 475 -1.75 13.03 30.17
N LYS A 476 -3.07 12.82 30.12
CA LYS A 476 -4.08 13.84 30.43
C LYS A 476 -4.77 13.53 31.76
N ILE A 477 -4.50 14.32 32.78
CA ILE A 477 -5.07 14.14 34.13
C ILE A 477 -5.95 15.34 34.45
N ASN A 478 -7.21 15.11 34.80
CA ASN A 478 -8.17 16.16 35.10
C ASN A 478 -9.04 15.79 36.30
N GLY A 479 -8.75 16.38 37.46
CA GLY A 479 -9.56 16.24 38.68
C GLY A 479 -10.42 17.46 38.89
N ALA A 480 -11.70 17.29 39.21
CA ALA A 480 -12.56 18.40 39.61
C ALA A 480 -12.29 18.89 41.04
N GLY A 481 -11.71 18.02 41.89
CA GLY A 481 -11.17 18.37 43.21
C GLY A 481 -9.64 18.40 43.21
N ASN A 482 -9.03 18.12 44.36
CA ASN A 482 -7.57 18.07 44.50
C ASN A 482 -6.96 16.93 43.68
N THR A 483 -5.82 17.20 43.06
CA THR A 483 -5.05 16.22 42.28
C THR A 483 -3.68 16.04 42.92
N THR A 484 -3.35 14.80 43.30
CA THR A 484 -2.07 14.42 43.92
C THR A 484 -1.37 13.35 43.09
N LEU A 485 -0.11 13.60 42.77
CA LEU A 485 0.82 12.68 42.09
C LEU A 485 2.01 12.48 43.02
N ALA A 486 2.13 11.33 43.67
CA ALA A 486 3.18 11.07 44.66
C ALA A 486 4.01 9.84 44.28
N ALA A 487 5.30 10.04 44.00
CA ALA A 487 6.25 8.97 43.70
C ALA A 487 7.25 8.82 44.86
N GLY A 488 7.49 7.60 45.33
CA GLY A 488 8.57 7.29 46.28
C GLY A 488 9.95 7.44 45.65
N GLY A 489 10.04 7.28 44.32
CA GLY A 489 11.23 7.49 43.50
C GLY A 489 11.17 8.80 42.71
N GLN A 490 11.47 8.72 41.41
CA GLN A 490 11.37 9.85 40.47
C GLN A 490 9.95 10.00 39.93
N LEU A 491 9.53 11.24 39.69
CA LEU A 491 8.31 11.56 38.92
C LEU A 491 8.73 12.11 37.55
N ASN A 492 8.45 11.38 36.49
CA ASN A 492 8.69 11.79 35.11
C ASN A 492 7.37 12.09 34.41
N ILE A 493 7.19 13.32 33.95
CA ILE A 493 6.08 13.72 33.08
C ILE A 493 6.72 14.18 31.78
N THR A 494 6.51 13.43 30.70
CA THR A 494 7.13 13.67 29.40
C THR A 494 6.07 13.92 28.33
N ALA A 495 6.44 14.58 27.23
CA ALA A 495 5.57 14.65 26.06
C ALA A 495 5.55 13.31 25.32
N ALA A 496 4.43 12.99 24.68
CA ALA A 496 4.35 11.88 23.74
C ALA A 496 4.73 12.36 22.34
N HIS A 497 5.66 11.69 21.67
CA HIS A 497 6.17 12.14 20.36
C HIS A 497 5.58 11.33 19.19
N ASP A 498 4.86 12.04 18.31
CA ASP A 498 4.40 11.51 17.02
C ASP A 498 5.49 11.72 15.98
N SER A 499 5.88 10.66 15.28
CA SER A 499 6.97 10.69 14.30
C SER A 499 6.49 10.31 12.90
N ALA A 500 7.09 10.91 11.87
CA ALA A 500 6.91 10.51 10.49
C ALA A 500 8.23 10.65 9.72
N SER A 501 8.54 9.67 8.88
CA SER A 501 9.72 9.64 8.03
C SER A 501 9.34 9.20 6.63
N THR A 502 9.85 9.88 5.60
CA THR A 502 9.71 9.50 4.21
C THR A 502 11.06 9.56 3.52
N SER A 503 11.38 8.58 2.69
CA SER A 503 12.58 8.54 1.85
C SER A 503 12.20 8.14 0.43
N GLN A 504 12.66 8.90 -0.55
CA GLN A 504 12.35 8.71 -1.96
C GLN A 504 13.63 8.72 -2.78
N ILE A 505 13.75 7.78 -3.71
CA ILE A 505 14.87 7.68 -4.64
C ILE A 505 14.28 7.43 -6.02
N GLY A 506 14.64 8.27 -6.99
CA GLY A 506 14.21 8.13 -8.38
C GLY A 506 15.40 8.29 -9.32
N ALA A 507 15.44 7.52 -10.39
CA ALA A 507 16.38 7.70 -11.48
C ALA A 507 15.69 7.42 -12.81
N GLY A 508 15.90 8.28 -13.79
CA GLY A 508 15.34 8.15 -15.12
C GLY A 508 16.34 8.50 -16.20
N ILE A 509 16.35 7.74 -17.28
CA ILE A 509 17.12 8.02 -18.49
C ILE A 509 16.15 8.01 -19.65
N SER A 510 16.18 9.07 -20.45
CA SER A 510 15.43 9.15 -21.70
C SER A 510 16.33 9.59 -22.84
N ALA A 511 16.13 9.03 -24.02
CA ALA A 511 16.83 9.42 -25.23
C ALA A 511 15.81 9.45 -26.37
N GLY A 512 15.69 10.61 -27.01
CA GLY A 512 14.76 10.86 -28.11
C GLY A 512 15.48 11.50 -29.29
N GLY A 513 15.13 11.13 -30.50
CA GLY A 513 15.54 11.81 -31.72
C GLY A 513 14.32 12.07 -32.57
N SER A 514 14.18 13.26 -33.13
CA SER A 514 13.16 13.54 -34.13
C SER A 514 13.77 14.24 -35.34
N GLY A 515 13.27 13.96 -36.54
CA GLY A 515 13.79 14.54 -37.77
C GLY A 515 12.68 14.80 -38.75
N GLY A 516 12.52 16.06 -39.16
CA GLY A 516 11.54 16.51 -40.12
C GLY A 516 12.18 17.04 -41.41
N SER A 517 11.54 16.85 -42.56
CA SER A 517 11.86 17.58 -43.78
C SER A 517 10.59 18.12 -44.39
N SER A 518 10.50 19.43 -44.64
CA SER A 518 9.39 20.07 -45.34
C SER A 518 9.86 20.68 -46.67
N THR A 519 9.02 20.61 -47.69
CA THR A 519 9.22 21.32 -48.95
C THR A 519 8.20 22.44 -49.03
N ASP A 520 8.65 23.69 -48.91
CA ASP A 520 7.80 24.87 -49.15
C ASP A 520 8.23 25.50 -50.47
N GLN A 521 7.33 25.56 -51.46
CA GLN A 521 7.57 26.23 -52.75
C GLN A 521 8.92 25.87 -53.42
N GLY A 522 9.29 24.58 -53.42
CA GLY A 522 10.53 24.09 -54.05
C GLY A 522 11.80 24.22 -53.20
N LYS A 523 11.71 24.73 -51.97
CA LYS A 523 12.83 24.78 -51.01
C LYS A 523 12.75 23.64 -50.01
N LEU A 524 13.79 22.82 -49.95
CA LEU A 524 13.90 21.69 -49.02
C LEU A 524 14.44 22.19 -47.68
N ASN A 525 13.60 22.14 -46.64
CA ASN A 525 13.94 22.47 -45.26
C ASN A 525 14.06 21.18 -44.45
N LYS A 526 15.25 20.85 -43.96
CA LYS A 526 15.49 19.72 -43.05
C LYS A 526 15.71 20.23 -41.64
N GLU A 527 14.97 19.70 -40.70
CA GLU A 527 15.10 19.93 -39.26
C GLU A 527 15.39 18.59 -38.57
N ALA A 528 16.48 18.49 -37.84
CA ALA A 528 16.75 17.33 -36.99
C ALA A 528 16.91 17.81 -35.55
N SER A 529 16.34 17.07 -34.60
CA SER A 529 16.55 17.27 -33.19
C SER A 529 16.92 15.97 -32.48
N VAL A 530 17.83 16.05 -31.53
CA VAL A 530 18.18 14.94 -30.64
C VAL A 530 18.08 15.47 -29.21
N SER A 531 17.28 14.80 -28.38
CA SER A 531 17.09 15.08 -26.97
C SER A 531 17.62 13.92 -26.12
N GLY A 532 18.43 14.19 -25.11
CA GLY A 532 18.78 13.24 -24.06
C GLY A 532 18.40 13.80 -22.71
N GLY A 533 17.73 13.00 -21.88
CA GLY A 533 17.34 13.33 -20.51
C GLY A 533 18.00 12.40 -19.49
N LEU A 534 18.52 12.97 -18.42
CA LEU A 534 18.85 12.25 -17.18
C LEU A 534 18.10 12.94 -16.04
N SER A 535 17.34 12.17 -15.29
CA SER A 535 16.72 12.62 -14.04
C SER A 535 17.24 11.77 -12.87
N GLY A 536 17.44 12.45 -11.74
CA GLY A 536 17.74 11.84 -10.45
C GLY A 536 16.98 12.59 -9.38
N GLU A 537 16.38 11.85 -8.46
CA GLU A 537 15.59 12.39 -7.35
C GLU A 537 16.03 11.70 -6.07
N TYR A 538 16.31 12.49 -5.04
CA TYR A 538 16.55 12.02 -3.69
C TYR A 538 15.82 12.94 -2.72
N GLY A 539 14.82 12.41 -2.03
CA GLY A 539 14.06 13.14 -1.01
C GLY A 539 14.11 12.41 0.32
N GLN A 540 14.35 13.13 1.41
CA GLN A 540 14.15 12.65 2.77
C GLN A 540 13.37 13.69 3.57
N SER A 541 12.37 13.27 4.33
CA SER A 541 11.68 14.13 5.28
C SER A 541 11.47 13.40 6.59
N ASN A 542 11.76 14.07 7.70
CA ASN A 542 11.53 13.60 9.06
C ASN A 542 10.72 14.66 9.81
N LYS A 543 9.68 14.23 10.51
CA LYS A 543 8.84 15.06 11.36
C LYS A 543 8.71 14.40 12.72
N ASP A 544 8.79 15.21 13.76
CA ASP A 544 8.56 14.83 15.13
C ASP A 544 7.66 15.90 15.79
N THR A 545 6.54 15.48 16.36
CA THR A 545 5.53 16.37 16.94
C THR A 545 5.28 15.97 18.39
N ALA A 546 5.58 16.89 19.30
CA ALA A 546 5.43 16.66 20.72
C ALA A 546 4.00 16.94 21.20
N ASN A 547 3.37 15.94 21.79
CA ASN A 547 2.08 16.01 22.48
C ASN A 547 2.32 16.17 23.99
N VAL A 548 2.21 17.42 24.44
CA VAL A 548 2.44 17.86 25.82
C VAL A 548 1.49 17.16 26.81
N ALA A 549 2.02 16.73 27.96
CA ALA A 549 1.22 16.19 29.06
C ALA A 549 0.41 17.31 29.74
N ALA A 550 -0.86 17.06 30.08
CA ALA A 550 -1.74 18.07 30.66
C ALA A 550 -2.32 17.59 31.98
N ILE A 551 -2.07 18.34 33.06
CA ILE A 551 -2.53 18.02 34.40
C ILE A 551 -3.31 19.21 34.94
N THR A 552 -4.62 19.02 35.13
CA THR A 552 -5.55 20.03 35.61
C THR A 552 -6.18 19.57 36.92
N SER A 553 -6.20 20.47 37.90
CA SER A 553 -6.87 20.30 39.19
C SER A 553 -7.89 21.41 39.40
N GLY A 554 -9.11 21.05 39.77
CA GLY A 554 -10.15 21.98 40.20
C GLY A 554 -9.98 22.49 41.63
N GLY A 555 -9.01 21.95 42.38
CA GLY A 555 -8.52 22.50 43.65
C GLY A 555 -7.00 22.67 43.63
N GLN A 556 -6.32 22.10 44.62
CA GLN A 556 -4.86 22.03 44.68
C GLN A 556 -4.31 20.95 43.74
N LEU A 557 -3.20 21.24 43.08
CA LEU A 557 -2.36 20.27 42.38
C LEU A 557 -1.07 20.04 43.17
N GLN A 558 -0.84 18.83 43.66
CA GLN A 558 0.37 18.44 44.37
C GLN A 558 1.14 17.38 43.57
N LEU A 559 2.39 17.65 43.24
CA LEU A 559 3.33 16.67 42.69
C LEU A 559 4.44 16.48 43.72
N SER A 560 4.65 15.25 44.18
CA SER A 560 5.74 14.90 45.07
C SER A 560 6.56 13.73 44.55
N ALA A 561 7.87 13.79 44.79
CA ALA A 561 8.82 12.75 44.45
C ALA A 561 9.85 12.57 45.57
N GLY A 562 10.17 11.34 45.95
CA GLY A 562 11.28 11.06 46.87
C GLY A 562 12.66 11.39 46.28
N LYS A 563 12.74 11.53 44.94
CA LYS A 563 13.92 11.99 44.18
C LYS A 563 13.55 13.22 43.34
N ASP A 564 13.87 13.19 42.05
CA ASP A 564 13.65 14.30 41.12
C ASP A 564 12.21 14.31 40.57
N ILE A 565 11.74 15.51 40.24
CA ILE A 565 10.55 15.74 39.39
C ILE A 565 11.03 16.25 38.04
N LYS A 566 10.82 15.49 36.97
CA LYS A 566 11.15 15.87 35.59
C LYS A 566 9.87 16.20 34.82
N LEU A 567 9.84 17.39 34.24
CA LEU A 567 8.71 17.93 33.49
C LEU A 567 9.19 18.32 32.09
N GLU A 568 9.00 17.44 31.12
CA GLU A 568 9.23 17.72 29.71
C GLU A 568 7.88 17.99 29.04
N GLY A 569 7.70 19.20 28.51
CA GLY A 569 6.47 19.58 27.81
C GLY A 569 5.23 19.26 28.63
N SER A 570 5.07 19.92 29.78
CA SER A 570 3.93 19.69 30.69
C SER A 570 3.15 20.98 30.95
N ALA A 571 1.82 20.92 30.80
CA ALA A 571 0.90 21.98 31.17
C ALA A 571 0.27 21.64 32.53
N LEU A 572 0.66 22.37 33.58
CA LEU A 572 0.14 22.20 34.94
C LEU A 572 -0.83 23.34 35.27
N LYS A 573 -2.08 23.01 35.62
CA LYS A 573 -3.12 23.98 36.00
C LYS A 573 -3.79 23.56 37.29
N ALA A 574 -3.95 24.49 38.22
CA ALA A 574 -4.73 24.32 39.44
C ALA A 574 -5.67 25.52 39.62
N ALA A 575 -6.82 25.31 40.24
CA ALA A 575 -7.69 26.42 40.65
C ALA A 575 -7.09 27.17 41.84
N ASP A 576 -6.48 26.46 42.79
CA ASP A 576 -5.93 27.04 44.01
C ASP A 576 -4.42 27.21 43.93
N THR A 577 -3.67 26.12 44.03
CA THR A 577 -2.19 26.12 44.11
C THR A 577 -1.59 24.94 43.37
N VAL A 578 -0.41 25.15 42.79
CA VAL A 578 0.46 24.08 42.28
C VAL A 578 1.63 23.93 43.24
N GLN A 579 1.76 22.77 43.87
CA GLN A 579 2.86 22.42 44.76
C GLN A 579 3.75 21.36 44.11
N LEU A 580 5.07 21.60 44.11
CA LEU A 580 6.09 20.67 43.65
C LEU A 580 7.02 20.39 44.83
N ASP A 581 7.05 19.13 45.28
CA ASP A 581 7.86 18.68 46.42
C ASP A 581 8.80 17.56 45.98
N ALA A 582 10.04 17.92 45.64
CA ALA A 582 11.06 16.97 45.21
C ALA A 582 12.07 16.75 46.34
N GLY A 583 12.36 15.49 46.68
CA GLY A 583 13.48 15.12 47.54
C GLY A 583 14.84 15.43 46.90
N GLY A 584 14.87 15.55 45.56
CA GLY A 584 16.00 16.00 44.76
C GLY A 584 15.72 17.34 44.05
N THR A 585 15.79 17.35 42.72
CA THR A 585 15.65 18.55 41.90
C THR A 585 14.35 18.53 41.08
N VAL A 586 13.80 19.73 40.80
CA VAL A 586 12.76 19.92 39.79
C VAL A 586 13.40 20.34 38.47
N ILE A 587 13.35 19.46 37.47
CA ILE A 587 13.91 19.67 36.13
C ILE A 587 12.76 20.00 35.18
N LYS A 588 12.88 21.09 34.42
CA LYS A 588 11.89 21.52 33.42
C LYS A 588 12.53 21.62 32.05
N GLU A 589 12.00 20.85 31.11
CA GLU A 589 12.43 20.81 29.72
C GLU A 589 11.25 21.17 28.82
N LYS A 590 11.55 21.83 27.69
CA LYS A 590 10.55 22.10 26.67
C LYS A 590 10.46 20.90 25.75
N ALA A 591 9.26 20.43 25.48
CA ALA A 591 9.07 19.50 24.38
C ALA A 591 9.09 20.28 23.06
N VAL A 592 9.92 19.84 22.11
CA VAL A 592 10.17 20.53 20.85
C VAL A 592 9.61 19.68 19.72
N SER A 593 8.81 20.28 18.84
CA SER A 593 8.45 19.66 17.56
C SER A 593 9.48 20.05 16.51
N SER A 594 9.91 19.10 15.69
CA SER A 594 10.89 19.31 14.63
C SER A 594 10.35 18.82 13.28
N SER A 595 10.79 19.48 12.21
CA SER A 595 10.52 19.05 10.84
C SER A 595 11.74 19.38 9.99
N ASN A 596 12.36 18.35 9.43
CA ASN A 596 13.55 18.47 8.62
C ASN A 596 13.28 17.74 7.30
N GLY A 597 13.36 18.48 6.20
CA GLY A 597 13.24 17.93 4.85
C GLY A 597 14.46 18.31 4.03
N PHE A 598 14.94 17.36 3.24
CA PHE A 598 15.95 17.57 2.21
C PHE A 598 15.41 16.94 0.92
N ASP A 599 15.32 17.74 -0.13
CA ASP A 599 14.92 17.28 -1.45
C ASP A 599 15.96 17.76 -2.46
N LEU A 600 16.50 16.81 -3.21
CA LEU A 600 17.42 17.02 -4.31
C LEU A 600 16.84 16.33 -5.54
N SER A 601 16.20 17.12 -6.38
CA SER A 601 15.84 16.72 -7.74
C SER A 601 16.79 17.39 -8.73
N GLY A 602 17.35 16.58 -9.64
CA GLY A 602 18.27 17.01 -10.67
C GLY A 602 17.84 16.40 -11.99
N GLY A 603 17.40 17.25 -12.92
CA GLY A 603 17.09 16.85 -14.28
C GLY A 603 17.94 17.63 -15.26
N ALA A 604 18.66 16.94 -16.15
CA ALA A 604 19.35 17.55 -17.27
C ALA A 604 18.76 17.03 -18.57
N THR A 605 18.18 17.92 -19.36
CA THR A 605 17.69 17.62 -20.70
C THR A 605 18.52 18.41 -21.71
N LEU A 606 19.24 17.71 -22.59
CA LEU A 606 20.01 18.30 -23.68
C LEU A 606 19.25 18.09 -24.99
N THR A 607 18.78 19.17 -25.62
CA THR A 607 18.15 19.12 -26.94
C THR A 607 19.00 19.86 -27.97
N LEU A 608 19.58 19.13 -28.92
CA LEU A 608 20.32 19.66 -30.06
C LEU A 608 19.39 19.77 -31.26
N LYS A 609 19.30 20.94 -31.89
CA LYS A 609 18.50 21.17 -33.10
C LYS A 609 19.38 21.62 -34.26
N LYS A 610 19.20 21.04 -35.44
CA LYS A 610 19.89 21.41 -36.68
C LYS A 610 18.86 21.68 -37.77
N LYS A 611 18.86 22.90 -38.31
CA LYS A 611 18.01 23.31 -39.43
C LYS A 611 18.89 23.62 -40.65
N THR A 612 18.54 23.06 -41.80
CA THR A 612 19.25 23.25 -43.07
C THR A 612 18.24 23.48 -44.18
N SER A 613 18.36 24.59 -44.91
CA SER A 613 17.54 24.90 -46.10
C SER A 613 18.43 24.90 -47.34
N THR A 614 18.09 24.09 -48.33
CA THR A 614 18.82 24.02 -49.61
C THR A 614 17.85 24.26 -50.77
N ASP A 615 18.21 25.19 -51.67
CA ASP A 615 17.50 25.37 -52.94
C ASP A 615 17.79 24.16 -53.87
N LEU A 616 16.77 23.61 -54.53
CA LEU A 616 16.94 22.53 -55.52
C LEU A 616 17.41 23.13 -56.87
N PRO A 617 18.62 22.84 -57.39
CA PRO A 617 18.98 23.22 -58.75
C PRO A 617 18.35 22.26 -59.78
N ALA A 618 17.89 22.81 -60.89
CA ALA A 618 17.41 22.05 -62.04
C ALA A 618 18.60 21.46 -62.84
N ASP A 619 18.61 20.14 -62.96
CA ASP A 619 19.25 19.27 -63.97
C ASP A 619 20.79 19.26 -64.13
N ALA A 620 21.42 18.10 -63.86
CA ALA A 620 22.41 17.44 -64.72
C ALA A 620 22.98 16.15 -64.06
N ALA A 621 23.13 15.10 -64.88
CA ALA A 621 23.53 13.75 -64.51
C ALA A 621 25.04 13.53 -64.23
N SER A 622 25.32 12.53 -63.38
CA SER A 622 26.50 11.63 -63.32
C SER A 622 27.93 12.22 -63.31
N ASN A 623 28.53 12.35 -62.12
CA ASN A 623 29.66 11.50 -61.70
C ASN A 623 30.04 11.78 -60.23
N THR A 624 30.37 10.70 -59.51
CA THR A 624 30.69 10.59 -58.08
C THR A 624 31.67 11.63 -57.51
N PRO A 625 31.54 11.97 -56.21
CA PRO A 625 32.72 12.20 -55.39
C PRO A 625 32.71 11.41 -54.08
N GLN A 626 33.73 10.56 -53.95
CA GLN A 626 34.17 9.83 -52.76
C GLN A 626 34.51 10.73 -51.54
N SER A 627 34.33 12.05 -51.65
CA SER A 627 34.74 13.07 -50.66
C SER A 627 33.81 13.25 -49.43
N ASN A 628 32.60 12.70 -49.44
CA ASN A 628 31.65 12.86 -48.31
C ASN A 628 31.67 11.70 -47.29
N ARG A 629 32.30 10.57 -47.63
CA ARG A 629 32.49 9.45 -46.67
C ARG A 629 33.62 9.76 -45.68
N ASP A 630 34.71 10.35 -46.16
CA ASP A 630 35.86 10.70 -45.31
C ASP A 630 35.54 11.85 -44.33
N LYS A 631 34.67 12.79 -44.71
CA LYS A 631 34.18 13.86 -43.82
C LYS A 631 33.20 13.35 -42.76
N GLN A 632 32.34 12.37 -43.08
CA GLN A 632 31.44 11.74 -42.11
C GLN A 632 32.18 10.80 -41.15
N ALA A 633 33.21 10.09 -41.63
CA ALA A 633 34.11 9.30 -40.79
C ALA A 633 34.94 10.17 -39.84
N ALA A 634 35.37 11.37 -40.27
CA ALA A 634 36.09 12.33 -39.42
C ALA A 634 35.19 12.93 -38.32
N LEU A 635 33.95 13.33 -38.63
CA LEU A 635 32.98 13.84 -37.67
C LEU A 635 32.50 12.77 -36.65
N ALA A 636 32.39 11.51 -37.08
CA ALA A 636 32.08 10.39 -36.18
C ALA A 636 33.25 10.06 -35.23
N LYS A 637 34.50 10.20 -35.71
CA LYS A 637 35.71 10.00 -34.90
C LYS A 637 35.91 11.13 -33.88
N GLU A 638 35.59 12.36 -34.25
CA GLU A 638 35.62 13.54 -33.38
C GLU A 638 34.52 13.50 -32.30
N ALA A 639 33.32 13.02 -32.63
CA ALA A 639 32.25 12.77 -31.66
C ALA A 639 32.58 11.62 -30.68
N ALA A 640 33.26 10.57 -31.14
CA ALA A 640 33.73 9.48 -30.28
C ALA A 640 34.87 9.90 -29.33
N GLU A 641 35.75 10.81 -29.75
CA GLU A 641 36.80 11.38 -28.88
C GLU A 641 36.25 12.33 -27.80
N VAL A 642 35.20 13.09 -28.10
CA VAL A 642 34.53 13.98 -27.12
C VAL A 642 33.83 13.17 -26.01
N VAL A 643 33.29 12.00 -26.34
CA VAL A 643 32.68 11.07 -25.37
C VAL A 643 33.74 10.37 -24.52
N ASN A 644 34.91 10.01 -25.09
CA ASN A 644 36.00 9.36 -24.34
C ASN A 644 36.79 10.32 -23.44
N LYS A 645 36.86 11.62 -23.76
CA LYS A 645 37.59 12.62 -22.94
C LYS A 645 36.88 13.04 -21.64
N LYS A 646 35.61 12.66 -21.43
CA LYS A 646 34.86 13.01 -20.21
C LYS A 646 34.80 11.88 -19.15
N LYS A 647 35.70 10.90 -19.27
CA LYS A 647 35.82 9.76 -18.38
C LYS A 647 36.72 10.09 -17.18
N THR A 648 36.15 10.71 -16.15
CA THR A 648 36.71 10.62 -14.80
C THR A 648 35.61 10.24 -13.81
N SER A 649 35.79 9.04 -13.26
CA SER A 649 35.16 8.45 -12.07
C SER A 649 33.85 7.67 -12.25
N GLY A 650 33.95 6.35 -12.08
CA GLY A 650 32.86 5.53 -11.52
C GLY A 650 32.27 4.42 -12.39
N THR A 651 32.76 3.19 -12.17
CA THR A 651 32.11 1.87 -12.38
C THR A 651 31.84 1.33 -13.80
N ASN A 652 31.98 0.00 -13.91
CA ASN A 652 32.60 -0.73 -15.03
C ASN A 652 31.60 -1.57 -15.84
N SER A 653 30.42 -1.03 -16.16
CA SER A 653 29.35 -1.79 -16.86
C SER A 653 28.88 -1.21 -18.20
N LEU A 654 29.39 -0.05 -18.64
CA LEU A 654 28.99 0.60 -19.91
C LEU A 654 29.91 0.28 -21.11
N SER A 655 31.04 -0.42 -20.92
CA SER A 655 31.99 -0.70 -22.01
C SER A 655 31.45 -1.67 -23.06
N ASN A 656 30.57 -2.60 -22.67
CA ASN A 656 30.10 -3.67 -23.57
C ASN A 656 28.90 -3.25 -24.43
N ALA A 657 28.18 -2.19 -24.06
CA ALA A 657 27.07 -1.65 -24.85
C ALA A 657 27.56 -0.69 -25.94
N GLY A 658 28.62 0.09 -25.67
CA GLY A 658 29.21 1.03 -26.64
C GLY A 658 29.86 0.34 -27.84
N SER A 659 30.56 -0.78 -27.63
CA SER A 659 31.19 -1.56 -28.71
C SER A 659 30.17 -2.28 -29.62
N ALA A 660 29.04 -2.72 -29.06
CA ALA A 660 27.97 -3.35 -29.83
C ALA A 660 27.23 -2.36 -30.75
N ILE A 661 27.16 -1.08 -30.35
CA ILE A 661 26.54 -0.01 -31.12
C ILE A 661 27.48 0.49 -32.23
N SER A 662 28.80 0.52 -32.00
CA SER A 662 29.77 0.85 -33.05
C SER A 662 29.89 -0.23 -34.13
N ASP A 663 29.75 -1.50 -33.75
CA ASP A 663 29.83 -2.63 -34.69
C ASP A 663 28.56 -2.76 -35.56
N ALA A 664 27.40 -2.31 -35.06
CA ALA A 664 26.14 -2.28 -35.80
C ALA A 664 26.07 -1.15 -36.84
N ALA A 665 26.80 -0.05 -36.64
CA ALA A 665 26.80 1.11 -37.54
C ALA A 665 27.62 0.92 -38.84
N ASN A 666 28.34 -0.21 -38.98
CA ASN A 666 29.37 -0.38 -40.00
C ASN A 666 29.14 -1.56 -40.96
N GLN A 667 27.91 -2.08 -41.11
CA GLN A 667 27.62 -3.21 -42.00
C GLN A 667 26.47 -2.93 -42.98
N PRO A 668 26.57 -3.36 -44.25
CA PRO A 668 25.65 -2.96 -45.31
C PRO A 668 24.23 -3.55 -45.20
N GLU A 669 23.26 -2.75 -45.62
CA GLU A 669 21.82 -3.06 -45.69
C GLU A 669 21.51 -4.19 -46.67
N SER A 670 21.47 -5.44 -46.20
CA SER A 670 20.59 -6.47 -46.74
C SER A 670 20.46 -7.62 -45.74
N SER A 671 19.22 -8.07 -45.51
CA SER A 671 18.82 -9.19 -44.64
C SER A 671 18.81 -8.91 -43.12
N LEU A 672 17.84 -8.09 -42.67
CA LEU A 672 17.46 -7.97 -41.24
C LEU A 672 16.36 -8.97 -40.82
N LEU A 673 15.51 -9.43 -41.76
CA LEU A 673 14.41 -10.37 -41.47
C LEU A 673 14.88 -11.83 -41.29
N ASP A 674 15.87 -12.30 -42.06
CA ASP A 674 16.37 -13.69 -41.93
C ASP A 674 17.36 -13.87 -40.77
N LYS A 675 18.07 -12.80 -40.37
CA LYS A 675 19.05 -12.86 -39.26
C LYS A 675 18.43 -12.67 -37.87
N ALA A 676 17.25 -12.07 -37.76
CA ALA A 676 16.50 -12.01 -36.51
C ALA A 676 16.07 -13.41 -36.04
N LYS A 677 15.69 -14.29 -36.99
CA LYS A 677 15.33 -15.69 -36.74
C LYS A 677 16.53 -16.56 -36.33
N SER A 678 17.75 -16.24 -36.78
CA SER A 678 18.96 -17.01 -36.45
C SER A 678 19.72 -16.50 -35.21
N SER A 679 19.31 -15.38 -34.61
CA SER A 679 20.00 -14.79 -33.45
C SER A 679 19.86 -15.67 -32.19
N LYS A 680 20.87 -15.65 -31.31
CA LYS A 680 20.82 -16.38 -30.01
C LYS A 680 19.64 -15.94 -29.12
N LEU A 681 19.09 -14.75 -29.34
CA LEU A 681 17.88 -14.24 -28.67
C LEU A 681 16.59 -14.84 -29.27
N GLY A 682 16.51 -14.99 -30.60
CA GLY A 682 15.42 -15.68 -31.29
C GLY A 682 15.35 -17.17 -30.94
N GLN A 683 16.51 -17.84 -30.80
CA GLN A 683 16.62 -19.22 -30.35
C GLN A 683 16.29 -19.41 -28.85
N ALA A 684 16.41 -18.35 -28.04
CA ALA A 684 16.03 -18.35 -26.62
C ALA A 684 14.51 -18.16 -26.43
N ALA A 685 13.88 -17.30 -27.24
CA ALA A 685 12.42 -17.12 -27.25
C ALA A 685 11.69 -18.41 -27.69
N ASP A 686 12.22 -19.10 -28.71
CA ASP A 686 11.63 -20.35 -29.19
C ASP A 686 11.80 -21.51 -28.18
N LYS A 687 12.91 -21.54 -27.42
CA LYS A 687 13.12 -22.50 -26.31
C LYS A 687 12.22 -22.26 -25.11
N VAL A 688 11.89 -21.01 -24.78
CA VAL A 688 10.97 -20.65 -23.69
C VAL A 688 9.52 -21.01 -24.07
N ILE A 689 9.12 -20.75 -25.31
CA ILE A 689 7.79 -21.12 -25.84
C ILE A 689 7.63 -22.65 -25.94
N THR A 690 8.69 -23.37 -26.33
CA THR A 690 8.68 -24.84 -26.45
C THR A 690 8.70 -25.54 -25.09
N LYS A 691 9.48 -25.05 -24.11
CA LYS A 691 9.43 -25.56 -22.71
C LYS A 691 8.11 -25.26 -22.00
N GLY A 692 7.46 -24.14 -22.32
CA GLY A 692 6.12 -23.82 -21.81
C GLY A 692 5.04 -24.79 -22.30
N LYS A 693 5.22 -25.39 -23.48
CA LYS A 693 4.34 -26.45 -24.00
C LYS A 693 4.62 -27.82 -23.36
N GLU A 694 5.87 -28.19 -23.11
CA GLU A 694 6.22 -29.48 -22.48
C GLU A 694 5.79 -29.61 -21.00
N LEU A 695 5.66 -28.49 -20.26
CA LEU A 695 5.18 -28.49 -18.88
C LEU A 695 3.65 -28.66 -18.75
N LYS A 696 2.90 -28.41 -19.83
CA LYS A 696 1.44 -28.59 -19.87
C LYS A 696 1.03 -30.05 -20.05
N ASP A 697 1.91 -30.88 -20.63
CA ASP A 697 1.62 -32.28 -20.98
C ASP A 697 2.19 -33.32 -19.99
N LYS A 698 2.82 -32.91 -18.88
CA LYS A 698 3.42 -33.82 -17.88
C LYS A 698 2.82 -33.78 -16.47
N ILE A 699 1.71 -33.07 -16.25
CA ILE A 699 1.00 -33.10 -14.98
C ILE A 699 -0.37 -33.78 -15.18
N PRO A 700 -0.47 -35.11 -15.05
CA PRO A 700 -1.78 -35.73 -14.89
C PRO A 700 -2.30 -35.37 -13.49
N VAL A 701 -3.31 -34.51 -13.43
CA VAL A 701 -4.09 -34.30 -12.21
C VAL A 701 -4.94 -35.55 -11.97
N ARG A 702 -4.50 -36.43 -11.05
CA ARG A 702 -5.41 -37.39 -10.40
C ARG A 702 -5.91 -36.76 -9.11
N VAL A 703 -7.22 -36.63 -9.02
CA VAL A 703 -7.97 -36.33 -7.81
C VAL A 703 -8.01 -37.61 -6.96
N GLY A 704 -7.56 -37.53 -5.71
CA GLY A 704 -7.63 -38.64 -4.75
C GLY A 704 -7.05 -38.27 -3.37
N ASP A 705 -7.96 -38.04 -2.43
CA ASP A 705 -7.88 -38.19 -0.96
C ASP A 705 -6.80 -37.43 -0.16
N LEU A 706 -7.20 -36.30 0.43
CA LEU A 706 -6.53 -35.67 1.57
C LEU A 706 -7.23 -36.10 2.87
N GLN A 707 -6.61 -37.04 3.59
CA GLN A 707 -6.76 -37.19 5.03
C GLN A 707 -5.42 -36.94 5.73
N GLY A 708 -5.46 -36.15 6.80
CA GLY A 708 -4.48 -36.22 7.89
C GLY A 708 -3.39 -35.15 7.85
N GLY A 709 -3.19 -34.51 9.00
CA GLY A 709 -2.34 -33.32 9.15
C GLY A 709 -0.84 -33.56 9.02
N GLY A 710 -0.11 -32.49 8.76
CA GLY A 710 1.34 -32.49 8.70
C GLY A 710 1.89 -31.09 8.40
N SER A 711 2.77 -30.63 9.28
CA SER A 711 3.51 -29.37 9.25
C SER A 711 4.32 -29.14 7.96
N LEU A 712 4.25 -27.92 7.41
CA LEU A 712 5.10 -27.44 6.32
C LEU A 712 6.52 -27.15 6.83
N GLN A 713 7.47 -28.02 6.49
CA GLN A 713 8.89 -27.67 6.43
C GLN A 713 9.20 -27.10 5.05
N LEU A 714 9.88 -25.95 5.02
CA LEU A 714 10.44 -25.34 3.82
C LEU A 714 11.82 -25.94 3.57
N GLU A 715 11.94 -26.88 2.62
CA GLU A 715 13.23 -27.24 2.01
C GLU A 715 13.39 -26.51 0.68
N ASN A 716 14.27 -25.51 0.63
CA ASN A 716 15.28 -25.39 -0.42
C ASN A 716 16.31 -24.30 -0.03
N SER A 717 17.36 -24.69 0.70
CA SER A 717 18.56 -23.88 0.90
C SER A 717 19.64 -24.37 -0.06
N THR A 718 20.01 -23.55 -1.05
CA THR A 718 21.18 -23.77 -1.91
C THR A 718 22.45 -23.46 -1.13
N SER A 719 23.23 -24.49 -0.82
CA SER A 719 24.60 -24.35 -0.32
C SER A 719 25.53 -23.84 -1.43
N VAL A 720 26.35 -22.85 -1.08
CA VAL A 720 27.48 -22.36 -1.86
C VAL A 720 28.69 -23.22 -1.52
N ASP A 721 29.23 -23.94 -2.51
CA ASP A 721 30.48 -24.68 -2.37
C ASP A 721 31.67 -23.70 -2.41
N VAL A 722 32.38 -23.57 -1.29
CA VAL A 722 33.65 -22.83 -1.19
C VAL A 722 34.77 -23.86 -1.03
N SER A 723 35.59 -24.02 -2.07
CA SER A 723 36.75 -24.90 -2.06
C SER A 723 37.95 -24.19 -1.41
N ILE A 724 38.30 -24.58 -0.18
CA ILE A 724 39.59 -24.23 0.45
C ILE A 724 40.51 -25.43 0.29
N THR A 725 41.62 -25.24 -0.42
CA THR A 725 42.69 -26.24 -0.54
C THR A 725 43.71 -25.99 0.58
N GLN A 726 43.84 -26.92 1.53
CA GLN A 726 45.00 -26.98 2.45
C GLN A 726 45.71 -28.33 2.29
N GLY A 727 47.03 -28.25 2.27
CA GLY A 727 47.96 -29.27 1.81
C GLY A 727 48.00 -30.53 2.68
N LYS A 728 48.28 -31.64 2.00
CA LYS A 728 48.72 -32.90 2.57
C LYS A 728 50.12 -32.73 3.15
N ASP A 729 50.29 -33.06 4.43
CA ASP A 729 51.54 -33.66 4.91
C ASP A 729 51.30 -35.13 5.25
N LYS A 730 52.30 -35.93 4.85
CA LYS A 730 52.37 -37.40 4.88
C LYS A 730 52.84 -37.90 6.26
N PRO A 731 52.72 -39.22 6.53
CA PRO A 731 52.82 -39.78 7.87
C PRO A 731 54.26 -40.05 8.31
N ASN A 732 54.53 -39.82 9.59
CA ASN A 732 55.19 -40.75 10.51
C ASN A 732 54.99 -40.29 11.95
#